data_AF-A0A7Z7BHH8-F1
#
_entry.id   AF-A0A7Z7BHH8-F1
#
_cell.length_a   1.000
_cell.length_b   1.000
_cell.length_c   1.000
_cell.angle_alpha   90.00
_cell.angle_beta   90.00
_cell.angle_gamma   90.00
#
_symmetry.space_group_name_H-M   'P 1'
#
loop_
_entity.id
_entity.type
_entity.pdbx_description
1 polymer ?
#
loop_
_entity_poly.entity_id
_entity_poly.type
_entity_poly.pdbx_seq_one_letter_code
_entity_poly.pdbx_strand_id
1 'polypeptide(L)'
;MGVIRRSILIDEPSNEDHFNGKGHERTAVALSKAIANFSGSDRAIGLDGPWGSGKSTVVEIARKILDQRKTKQNRAYHFFTFDIWQSQGSSFRRSLLEHFLDWAIATFPKHRSQLQEVERKVKGKVREVRSTNQSILDWWGVLVIAALPFLPLYYFWAKYQFDKSVVKADFFWSGSFKLLVFFVAGTFLWALRKTFCEWRKSGAGLKGLLGKYRTALSQTLLIGSKQFEDQRVTQYIREIDPNDFEFQTTLREILSIVQSEKVRVVVVLDNIDRLPKKELNDYWAQVRAVFSGSSSVQKNNPSQSVTVIVPYHRHLIEEQEATGSEKKERLTLSPLGAREIFTKTFDEILQVSPPVMSNSREFFIEKMGEALPDVSDRDELFRVYLVFDRIIRHRSGSATPRQIIGFINELAGMYVLHGGRFKLPTVAVYIAYQDALEENPGLLNNPDSIEPRVRQIADDNELEQNLSAMIFNVEPELALQLMLDQRIKDAAVHSAEKLIEISNSAGFDVRVDQVVQENADEWDESGELPNSVSNFAGLSKVYNGDAKPHFQKSLVASVMRMRRFSFDPQDYGRLLAVIEIAHPDQLPVLVRSLIATSHGSQNDKKILQIEDGIRWVSFLGNLHRKLTSEASNNLLPRELGKFAISSDPRFLFGFAAHAAKEGVRLSWLSQARIDFGGENSLYPTYAAERPAEMRAAFPELLSLNLINDELKVSIFSYLVEQLEAPEVGDMVKFREQLELAAEVYSVVPHNMRKDLNAEKIFATSQFFEHLTESMESESDAVFGSALFLAMQSPGQMSLPVPTKQARNGVLVPDETEFFTAFSNALTAGEGVSSEQLDRIADLHKKAIVFTTLINTGASRTENRLTNEVIKRGFENGDLPWINLQTLNRHYDFLQRLLGASMAGVLARFEERISDYDIPKLELSEYSVALIRDARELRTSRWTKVREHLTKQLQAVPVMDWPEHLSEADGLSNVFLEMIEGSSFRVADPKFRDVMVQMLLDILSGRFTPPGTLQLDLLISAIDPSFHRDMYRQIRESAKDVTPTNLSVAVLHFPNTISHVIRSWEQLRKPEKDALVRFFLCSALEGGINRVLNDFEALGHTKVKEMIASSQESTREKLHGAMTAFSEPFDRRNRARQLGELFYGKRKVKGFLDIWFRTDSG
;
A
#
# COMPACT_ATOMS: atom_id res chain seq x y z
N MET A 1 -28.76 -54.01 -7.53
CA MET A 1 -27.47 -54.46 -6.99
C MET A 1 -27.65 -55.86 -6.45
N GLY A 2 -26.85 -56.83 -6.92
CA GLY A 2 -26.87 -58.17 -6.37
C GLY A 2 -26.44 -58.14 -4.91
N VAL A 3 -27.18 -58.79 -4.02
CA VAL A 3 -26.82 -58.88 -2.60
C VAL A 3 -25.62 -59.82 -2.49
N ILE A 4 -24.43 -59.26 -2.28
CA ILE A 4 -23.21 -60.03 -2.02
C ILE A 4 -23.34 -60.66 -0.64
N ARG A 5 -23.24 -61.98 -0.55
CA ARG A 5 -23.32 -62.70 0.73
C ARG A 5 -21.99 -62.59 1.45
N ARG A 6 -22.05 -62.09 2.69
CA ARG A 6 -20.91 -62.05 3.62
C ARG A 6 -21.22 -62.87 4.86
N SER A 7 -20.28 -63.69 5.27
CA SER A 7 -20.24 -64.27 6.61
C SER A 7 -19.16 -63.56 7.44
N ILE A 8 -19.45 -63.27 8.71
CA ILE A 8 -18.46 -62.69 9.63
C ILE A 8 -17.79 -63.86 10.33
N LEU A 9 -16.47 -63.94 10.20
CA LEU A 9 -15.67 -64.96 10.87
C LEU A 9 -15.46 -64.60 12.34
N ILE A 10 -15.76 -65.53 13.25
CA ILE A 10 -15.61 -65.33 14.71
C ILE A 10 -14.33 -66.04 15.17
N ASP A 11 -13.49 -65.33 15.93
CA ASP A 11 -12.25 -65.87 16.52
C ASP A 11 -12.52 -66.43 17.93
N GLU A 12 -12.84 -67.73 18.00
CA GLU A 12 -13.03 -68.47 19.26
C GLU A 12 -11.84 -69.38 19.57
N PRO A 13 -11.47 -69.58 20.86
CA PRO A 13 -10.43 -70.54 21.24
C PRO A 13 -10.81 -71.95 20.78
N SER A 14 -10.01 -72.54 19.90
CA SER A 14 -10.26 -73.90 19.43
C SER A 14 -10.00 -74.94 20.53
N ASN A 15 -10.75 -76.03 20.49
CA ASN A 15 -10.56 -77.21 21.32
C ASN A 15 -9.61 -78.25 20.68
N GLU A 16 -9.02 -77.91 19.53
CA GLU A 16 -8.08 -78.71 18.75
C GLU A 16 -6.94 -77.85 18.18
N ASP A 17 -5.75 -78.43 18.03
CA ASP A 17 -4.61 -77.76 17.43
C ASP A 17 -4.66 -77.92 15.90
N HIS A 18 -5.12 -76.86 15.20
CA HIS A 18 -5.24 -76.83 13.74
C HIS A 18 -3.88 -76.66 13.02
N PHE A 19 -2.78 -76.51 13.76
CA PHE A 19 -1.46 -76.30 13.19
C PHE A 19 -0.65 -77.60 13.18
N ASN A 20 0.04 -77.85 12.07
CA ASN A 20 0.84 -79.06 11.85
C ASN A 20 1.93 -79.29 12.93
N GLY A 21 2.38 -78.22 13.61
CA GLY A 21 3.42 -78.27 14.64
C GLY A 21 2.99 -78.85 15.99
N LYS A 22 1.68 -78.97 16.25
CA LYS A 22 1.09 -79.50 17.52
C LYS A 22 1.68 -78.88 18.80
N GLY A 23 2.05 -77.60 18.74
CA GLY A 23 2.71 -76.89 19.83
C GLY A 23 1.79 -76.64 21.01
N HIS A 24 0.53 -76.28 20.73
CA HIS A 24 -0.47 -76.00 21.77
C HIS A 24 -0.85 -77.27 22.52
N GLU A 25 -0.98 -78.40 21.81
CA GLU A 25 -1.28 -79.70 22.41
C GLU A 25 -0.21 -80.12 23.45
N ARG A 26 1.08 -79.92 23.14
CA ARG A 26 2.18 -80.25 24.07
C ARG A 26 2.14 -79.41 25.35
N THR A 27 1.95 -78.10 25.22
CA THR A 27 1.87 -77.21 26.40
C THR A 27 0.59 -77.47 27.21
N ALA A 28 -0.53 -77.78 26.56
CA ALA A 28 -1.78 -78.15 27.23
C ALA A 28 -1.65 -79.47 28.02
N VAL A 29 -0.93 -80.46 27.48
CA VAL A 29 -0.61 -81.69 28.23
C VAL A 29 0.24 -81.39 29.45
N ALA A 30 1.24 -80.51 29.36
CA ALA A 30 2.05 -80.09 30.52
C ALA A 30 1.19 -79.38 31.57
N LEU A 31 0.36 -78.42 31.15
CA LEU A 31 -0.58 -77.71 32.02
C LEU A 31 -1.56 -78.66 32.73
N SER A 32 -2.11 -79.65 32.01
CA SER A 32 -3.00 -80.65 32.60
C SER A 32 -2.30 -81.51 33.67
N LYS A 33 -0.99 -81.74 33.55
CA LYS A 33 -0.21 -82.50 34.53
C LYS A 33 0.10 -81.64 35.76
N ALA A 34 0.48 -80.37 35.56
CA ALA A 34 0.69 -79.40 36.63
C ALA A 34 -0.54 -79.29 37.56
N ILE A 35 -1.70 -79.02 36.97
CA ILE A 35 -2.98 -78.90 37.69
C ILE A 35 -3.34 -80.19 38.46
N ALA A 36 -3.04 -81.36 37.87
CA ALA A 36 -3.35 -82.64 38.51
C ALA A 36 -2.45 -82.95 39.71
N ASN A 37 -1.19 -82.49 39.69
CA ASN A 37 -0.20 -82.77 40.73
C ASN A 37 -0.31 -81.87 41.96
N PHE A 38 -0.99 -80.72 41.86
CA PHE A 38 -1.14 -79.80 42.99
C PHE A 38 -2.12 -80.30 44.05
N SER A 39 -1.69 -80.26 45.32
CA SER A 39 -2.52 -80.63 46.46
C SER A 39 -2.23 -79.79 47.71
N GLY A 40 -3.30 -79.42 48.44
CA GLY A 40 -3.24 -78.91 49.82
C GLY A 40 -2.57 -77.55 50.04
N SER A 41 -2.28 -76.78 48.99
CA SER A 41 -1.62 -75.46 49.05
C SER A 41 -2.13 -74.56 47.92
N ASP A 42 -2.10 -73.25 48.15
CA ASP A 42 -2.36 -72.28 47.09
C ASP A 42 -1.27 -72.37 46.04
N ARG A 43 -1.64 -72.42 44.75
CA ARG A 43 -0.73 -72.57 43.62
C ARG A 43 -1.08 -71.64 42.48
N ALA A 44 -0.06 -71.02 41.89
CA ALA A 44 -0.19 -70.14 40.74
C ALA A 44 0.64 -70.66 39.55
N ILE A 45 -0.02 -70.87 38.40
CA ILE A 45 0.61 -71.25 37.13
C ILE A 45 0.62 -70.05 36.19
N GLY A 46 1.80 -69.69 35.70
CA GLY A 46 1.99 -68.69 34.66
C GLY A 46 1.96 -69.33 33.27
N LEU A 47 1.10 -68.83 32.37
CA LEU A 47 1.17 -69.17 30.94
C LEU A 47 1.79 -68.00 30.18
N ASP A 48 3.09 -68.11 29.90
CA ASP A 48 3.86 -67.04 29.28
C ASP A 48 3.89 -67.20 27.76
N GLY A 49 3.40 -66.19 27.04
CA GLY A 49 3.53 -66.16 25.59
C GLY A 49 3.07 -64.82 25.00
N PRO A 50 3.56 -64.49 23.79
CA PRO A 50 3.15 -63.27 23.09
C PRO A 50 1.65 -63.24 22.81
N TRP A 51 1.16 -62.04 22.53
CA TRP A 51 -0.25 -61.89 22.19
C TRP A 51 -0.57 -62.66 20.91
N GLY A 52 -1.73 -63.34 20.89
CA GLY A 52 -2.10 -64.24 19.79
C GLY A 52 -1.32 -65.56 19.72
N SER A 53 -0.52 -65.92 20.74
CA SER A 53 0.19 -67.21 20.75
C SER A 53 -0.69 -68.44 21.01
N GLY A 54 -1.99 -68.26 21.30
CA GLY A 54 -2.92 -69.36 21.57
C GLY A 54 -3.04 -69.76 23.05
N LYS A 55 -2.76 -68.86 23.99
CA LYS A 55 -2.82 -69.14 25.45
C LYS A 55 -4.19 -69.66 25.90
N SER A 56 -5.28 -69.01 25.49
CA SER A 56 -6.66 -69.45 25.82
C SER A 56 -7.01 -70.79 25.15
N THR A 57 -6.52 -71.03 23.93
CA THR A 57 -6.61 -72.34 23.24
C THR A 57 -5.92 -73.45 24.04
N VAL A 58 -4.72 -73.19 24.59
CA VAL A 58 -3.99 -74.13 25.45
C VAL A 58 -4.78 -74.45 26.72
N VAL A 59 -5.44 -73.47 27.34
CA VAL A 59 -6.29 -73.68 28.53
C VAL A 59 -7.50 -74.56 28.18
N GLU A 60 -8.17 -74.31 27.06
CA GLU A 60 -9.35 -75.08 26.64
C GLU A 60 -8.98 -76.53 26.26
N ILE A 61 -7.85 -76.73 25.58
CA ILE A 61 -7.32 -78.09 25.32
C ILE A 61 -6.95 -78.78 26.64
N ALA A 62 -6.34 -78.09 27.60
CA ALA A 62 -6.01 -78.67 28.92
C ALA A 62 -7.27 -79.05 29.72
N ARG A 63 -8.33 -78.24 29.65
CA ARG A 63 -9.65 -78.54 30.20
C ARG A 63 -10.22 -79.82 29.60
N LYS A 64 -10.23 -79.96 28.26
CA LYS A 64 -10.65 -81.17 27.55
C LYS A 64 -9.86 -82.41 28.01
N ILE A 65 -8.54 -82.30 28.18
CA ILE A 65 -7.68 -83.39 28.67
C ILE A 65 -8.03 -83.78 30.12
N LEU A 66 -8.30 -82.81 31.00
CA LEU A 66 -8.67 -83.06 32.40
C LEU A 66 -10.07 -83.67 32.54
N ASP A 67 -11.04 -83.22 31.73
CA ASP A 67 -12.37 -83.82 31.66
C ASP A 67 -12.32 -85.28 31.20
N GLN A 68 -11.45 -85.60 30.24
CA GLN A 68 -11.19 -86.98 29.82
C GLN A 68 -10.49 -87.82 30.91
N ARG A 69 -9.65 -87.21 31.77
CA ARG A 69 -8.97 -87.90 32.90
C ARG A 69 -9.86 -88.17 34.10
N LYS A 70 -11.00 -87.49 34.24
CA LYS A 70 -11.99 -87.64 35.33
C LYS A 70 -12.38 -89.11 35.58
N THR A 71 -12.38 -89.93 34.53
CA THR A 71 -12.72 -91.37 34.56
C THR A 71 -11.67 -92.27 35.22
N LYS A 72 -10.41 -91.83 35.40
CA LYS A 72 -9.31 -92.68 35.93
C LYS A 72 -8.88 -92.38 37.37
N GLN A 73 -9.02 -91.13 37.84
CA GLN A 73 -8.56 -90.69 39.19
C GLN A 73 -9.69 -90.14 40.09
N ASN A 74 -10.94 -90.22 39.65
CA ASN A 74 -12.15 -89.84 40.41
C ASN A 74 -12.14 -88.40 40.98
N ARG A 75 -11.50 -87.46 40.27
CA ARG A 75 -11.50 -86.02 40.57
C ARG A 75 -12.06 -85.23 39.39
N ALA A 76 -12.97 -84.30 39.66
CA ALA A 76 -13.56 -83.38 38.71
C ALA A 76 -12.89 -81.99 38.83
N TYR A 77 -12.55 -81.38 37.70
CA TYR A 77 -11.98 -80.04 37.63
C TYR A 77 -13.00 -79.10 37.00
N HIS A 78 -13.29 -77.97 37.64
CA HIS A 78 -14.18 -76.94 37.13
C HIS A 78 -13.39 -75.66 36.92
N PHE A 79 -13.42 -75.12 35.71
CA PHE A 79 -12.71 -73.90 35.34
C PHE A 79 -13.63 -72.69 35.48
N PHE A 80 -13.18 -71.71 36.24
CA PHE A 80 -13.77 -70.39 36.34
C PHE A 80 -12.85 -69.40 35.64
N THR A 81 -13.28 -68.84 34.52
CA THR A 81 -12.54 -67.83 33.76
C THR A 81 -13.05 -66.44 34.12
N PHE A 82 -12.14 -65.59 34.58
CA PHE A 82 -12.41 -64.19 34.86
C PHE A 82 -11.59 -63.31 33.91
N ASP A 83 -12.27 -62.46 33.15
CA ASP A 83 -11.65 -61.51 32.24
C ASP A 83 -11.33 -60.22 33.01
N ILE A 84 -10.04 -59.98 33.28
CA ILE A 84 -9.60 -58.84 34.08
C ILE A 84 -9.89 -57.53 33.34
N TRP A 85 -9.74 -57.52 32.02
CA TRP A 85 -9.94 -56.33 31.19
C TRP A 85 -11.40 -55.86 31.20
N GLN A 86 -12.36 -56.78 31.17
CA GLN A 86 -13.79 -56.44 31.27
C GLN A 86 -14.18 -55.80 32.61
N SER A 87 -13.40 -56.03 33.66
CA SER A 87 -13.64 -55.45 34.99
C SER A 87 -12.98 -54.09 35.22
N GLN A 88 -12.36 -53.50 34.19
CA GLN A 88 -11.67 -52.20 34.27
C GLN A 88 -12.63 -51.08 34.72
N GLY A 89 -12.16 -50.21 35.64
CA GLY A 89 -12.96 -49.11 36.19
C GLY A 89 -13.89 -49.49 37.35
N SER A 90 -13.97 -50.78 37.69
CA SER A 90 -14.62 -51.29 38.90
C SER A 90 -13.59 -51.85 39.88
N SER A 91 -13.98 -52.08 41.13
CA SER A 91 -13.12 -52.78 42.10
C SER A 91 -12.90 -54.23 41.64
N PHE A 92 -11.65 -54.58 41.32
CA PHE A 92 -11.25 -55.93 40.86
C PHE A 92 -11.71 -57.02 41.82
N ARG A 93 -11.44 -56.85 43.12
CA ARG A 93 -11.74 -57.84 44.15
C ARG A 93 -13.25 -58.07 44.28
N ARG A 94 -14.04 -57.00 44.21
CA ARG A 94 -15.50 -57.10 44.24
C ARG A 94 -16.03 -57.79 42.99
N SER A 95 -15.60 -57.35 41.80
CA SER A 95 -16.01 -57.92 40.52
C SER A 95 -15.67 -59.41 40.45
N LEU A 96 -14.47 -59.80 40.86
CA LEU A 96 -14.05 -61.19 40.90
C LEU A 96 -14.94 -62.03 41.82
N LEU A 97 -15.26 -61.55 43.02
CA LEU A 97 -16.16 -62.26 43.95
C LEU A 97 -17.59 -62.37 43.42
N GLU A 98 -18.14 -61.31 42.84
CA GLU A 98 -19.49 -61.30 42.26
C GLU A 98 -19.60 -62.30 41.09
N HIS A 99 -18.67 -62.24 40.13
CA HIS A 99 -18.63 -63.17 39.00
C HIS A 99 -18.36 -64.62 39.45
N PHE A 100 -17.51 -64.81 40.46
CA PHE A 100 -17.22 -66.14 40.99
C PHE A 100 -18.43 -66.73 41.70
N LEU A 101 -19.20 -65.92 42.45
CA LEU A 101 -20.46 -66.33 43.06
C LEU A 101 -21.51 -66.69 42.02
N ASP A 102 -21.71 -65.86 40.99
CA ASP A 102 -22.67 -66.12 39.92
C ASP A 102 -22.34 -67.43 39.18
N TRP A 103 -21.06 -67.64 38.86
CA TRP A 103 -20.57 -68.90 38.26
C TRP A 103 -20.73 -70.09 39.20
N ALA A 104 -20.40 -69.95 40.48
CA ALA A 104 -20.49 -71.03 41.47
C ALA A 104 -21.94 -71.45 41.71
N ILE A 105 -22.88 -70.50 41.74
CA ILE A 105 -24.32 -70.76 41.88
C ILE A 105 -24.84 -71.54 40.66
N ALA A 106 -24.41 -71.16 39.45
CA ALA A 106 -24.80 -71.85 38.22
C ALA A 106 -24.20 -73.26 38.12
N THR A 107 -22.93 -73.42 38.51
CA THR A 107 -22.18 -74.68 38.35
C THR A 107 -22.47 -75.70 39.45
N PHE A 108 -22.74 -75.24 40.69
CA PHE A 108 -22.96 -76.09 41.86
C PHE A 108 -24.36 -75.87 42.46
N PRO A 109 -25.45 -76.31 41.80
CA PRO A 109 -26.82 -76.02 42.22
C PRO A 109 -27.17 -76.57 43.62
N LYS A 110 -26.45 -77.59 44.10
CA LYS A 110 -26.64 -78.17 45.45
C LYS A 110 -26.27 -77.23 46.59
N HIS A 111 -25.38 -76.27 46.36
CA HIS A 111 -24.90 -75.31 47.36
C HIS A 111 -25.51 -73.91 47.19
N ARG A 112 -26.51 -73.77 46.33
CA ARG A 112 -27.10 -72.48 45.95
C ARG A 112 -27.59 -71.65 47.14
N SER A 113 -28.20 -72.26 48.14
CA SER A 113 -28.70 -71.55 49.33
C SER A 113 -27.57 -70.93 50.16
N GLN A 114 -26.47 -71.66 50.38
CA GLN A 114 -25.28 -71.20 51.10
C GLN A 114 -24.57 -70.09 50.31
N LEU A 115 -24.45 -70.25 48.99
CA LEU A 115 -23.80 -69.26 48.12
C LEU A 115 -24.61 -67.96 48.01
N GLN A 116 -25.95 -68.02 47.98
CA GLN A 116 -26.83 -66.84 47.99
C GLN A 116 -26.80 -66.06 49.31
N GLU A 117 -26.40 -66.71 50.41
CA GLU A 117 -26.15 -66.03 51.69
C GLU A 117 -24.84 -65.24 51.63
N VAL A 118 -23.77 -65.83 51.08
CA VAL A 118 -22.50 -65.15 50.84
C VAL A 118 -22.68 -64.01 49.83
N GLU A 119 -23.46 -64.20 48.77
CA GLU A 119 -23.79 -63.17 47.77
C GLU A 119 -24.47 -61.94 48.40
N ARG A 120 -25.40 -62.17 49.35
CA ARG A 120 -26.04 -61.08 50.11
C ARG A 120 -25.05 -60.33 51.00
N LYS A 121 -24.03 -60.99 51.55
CA LYS A 121 -22.94 -60.33 52.30
C LYS A 121 -22.05 -59.47 51.38
N VAL A 122 -21.80 -59.94 50.15
CA VAL A 122 -20.94 -59.25 49.18
C VAL A 122 -21.62 -58.03 48.56
N LYS A 123 -22.87 -58.15 48.07
CA LYS A 123 -23.60 -57.08 47.32
C LYS A 123 -24.07 -55.88 48.16
N GLY A 124 -24.06 -55.93 49.50
CA GLY A 124 -24.34 -54.78 50.38
C GLY A 124 -25.81 -54.30 50.42
N LYS A 125 -26.11 -53.23 51.19
CA LYS A 125 -27.47 -52.67 51.40
C LYS A 125 -27.92 -51.75 50.24
N VAL A 126 -29.19 -51.88 49.85
CA VAL A 126 -29.86 -51.14 48.77
C VAL A 126 -30.02 -49.64 49.11
N ARG A 127 -29.61 -48.74 48.20
CA ARG A 127 -29.92 -47.30 48.26
C ARG A 127 -30.66 -46.90 46.98
N GLU A 128 -31.92 -46.51 47.09
CA GLU A 128 -32.68 -45.93 45.98
C GLU A 128 -32.25 -44.47 45.76
N VAL A 129 -31.47 -44.21 44.72
CA VAL A 129 -31.10 -42.84 44.34
C VAL A 129 -32.22 -42.24 43.50
N ARG A 130 -33.09 -41.44 44.12
CA ARG A 130 -33.97 -40.52 43.39
C ARG A 130 -33.17 -39.26 43.05
N SER A 131 -32.69 -39.16 41.81
CA SER A 131 -32.36 -37.85 41.25
C SER A 131 -33.67 -37.19 40.82
N THR A 132 -34.19 -36.27 41.62
CA THR A 132 -35.35 -35.46 41.24
C THR A 132 -34.86 -34.18 40.59
N ASN A 133 -34.87 -34.14 39.25
CA ASN A 133 -34.61 -32.93 38.49
C ASN A 133 -35.95 -32.20 38.27
N GLN A 134 -36.18 -31.10 39.00
CA GLN A 134 -37.41 -30.33 38.83
C GLN A 134 -37.30 -29.43 37.58
N SER A 135 -38.35 -29.41 36.75
CA SER A 135 -38.48 -28.50 35.62
C SER A 135 -38.52 -27.04 36.09
N ILE A 136 -37.54 -26.23 35.71
CA ILE A 136 -37.40 -24.81 36.10
C ILE A 136 -38.24 -23.91 35.18
N LEU A 137 -39.50 -24.28 34.89
CA LEU A 137 -40.39 -23.46 34.07
C LEU A 137 -41.50 -22.89 34.95
N ASP A 138 -41.33 -21.62 35.28
CA ASP A 138 -42.22 -20.87 36.13
C ASP A 138 -43.33 -20.22 35.28
N TRP A 139 -44.52 -19.98 35.86
CA TRP A 139 -45.72 -19.58 35.07
C TRP A 139 -45.53 -18.31 34.23
N TRP A 140 -44.65 -17.39 34.67
CA TRP A 140 -44.28 -16.21 33.88
C TRP A 140 -43.40 -16.54 32.67
N GLY A 141 -42.53 -17.54 32.76
CA GLY A 141 -41.75 -18.02 31.61
C GLY A 141 -42.66 -18.60 30.52
N VAL A 142 -43.74 -19.28 30.91
CA VAL A 142 -44.77 -19.75 29.95
C VAL A 142 -45.47 -18.57 29.26
N LEU A 143 -45.77 -17.50 29.99
CA LEU A 143 -46.39 -16.29 29.44
C LEU A 143 -45.43 -15.56 28.46
N VAL A 144 -44.13 -15.51 28.76
CA VAL A 144 -43.11 -14.98 27.84
C VAL A 144 -43.02 -15.81 26.55
N ILE A 145 -43.01 -17.16 26.66
CA ILE A 145 -43.06 -18.06 25.50
C ILE A 145 -44.33 -17.85 24.68
N ALA A 146 -45.49 -17.68 25.33
CA ALA A 146 -46.76 -17.44 24.65
C ALA A 146 -46.84 -16.06 23.96
N ALA A 147 -46.09 -15.06 24.44
CA ALA A 147 -46.05 -13.71 23.86
C ALA A 147 -45.12 -13.60 22.63
N LEU A 148 -44.15 -14.51 22.48
CA LEU A 148 -43.15 -14.50 21.40
C LEU A 148 -43.75 -14.48 19.98
N PRO A 149 -44.80 -15.24 19.63
CA PRO A 149 -45.43 -15.19 18.31
C PRO A 149 -46.11 -13.86 17.99
N PHE A 150 -46.45 -13.05 19.00
CA PHE A 150 -47.16 -11.78 18.84
C PHE A 150 -46.22 -10.55 18.78
N LEU A 151 -44.92 -10.74 18.96
CA LEU A 151 -43.90 -9.69 18.82
C LEU A 151 -43.92 -8.97 17.46
N PRO A 152 -44.10 -9.66 16.31
CA PRO A 152 -44.20 -8.99 15.01
C PRO A 152 -45.39 -8.03 14.92
N LEU A 153 -46.56 -8.43 15.44
CA LEU A 153 -47.74 -7.54 15.50
C LEU A 153 -47.49 -6.32 16.39
N TYR A 154 -46.87 -6.52 17.54
CA TYR A 154 -46.48 -5.42 18.42
C TYR A 154 -45.50 -4.46 17.74
N TYR A 155 -44.49 -4.97 17.03
CA TYR A 155 -43.51 -4.15 16.32
C TYR A 155 -44.16 -3.27 15.25
N PHE A 156 -45.05 -3.81 14.42
CA PHE A 156 -45.76 -3.03 13.41
C PHE A 156 -46.65 -1.95 14.05
N TRP A 157 -47.31 -2.28 15.17
CA TRP A 157 -48.15 -1.32 15.90
C TRP A 157 -47.33 -0.20 16.56
N ALA A 158 -46.19 -0.53 17.15
CA ALA A 158 -45.26 0.44 17.74
C ALA A 158 -44.63 1.34 16.67
N LYS A 159 -44.24 0.76 15.52
CA LYS A 159 -43.69 1.50 14.38
C LYS A 159 -44.70 2.50 13.80
N TYR A 160 -45.96 2.08 13.62
CA TYR A 160 -47.02 2.98 13.16
C TYR A 160 -47.23 4.18 14.10
N GLN A 161 -47.19 3.97 15.42
CA GLN A 161 -47.31 5.06 16.39
C GLN A 161 -46.07 5.95 16.43
N PHE A 162 -44.87 5.39 16.24
CA PHE A 162 -43.61 6.14 16.17
C PHE A 162 -43.54 7.03 14.93
N ASP A 163 -43.91 6.50 13.75
CA ASP A 163 -43.87 7.23 12.48
C ASP A 163 -44.93 8.35 12.42
N LYS A 164 -46.03 8.23 13.19
CA LYS A 164 -47.10 9.24 13.30
C LYS A 164 -46.78 10.36 14.31
N SER A 165 -45.84 10.17 15.23
CA SER A 165 -45.44 11.20 16.20
C SER A 165 -44.43 12.18 15.63
N VAL A 166 -44.81 13.46 15.50
CA VAL A 166 -43.97 14.53 14.93
C VAL A 166 -42.84 14.95 15.88
N VAL A 167 -43.06 14.84 17.21
CA VAL A 167 -42.03 15.08 18.23
C VAL A 167 -41.70 13.75 18.91
N LYS A 168 -40.40 13.37 18.93
CA LYS A 168 -39.93 12.09 19.51
C LYS A 168 -40.36 11.86 20.96
N ALA A 169 -40.68 12.92 21.70
CA ALA A 169 -41.16 12.85 23.08
C ALA A 169 -42.58 12.27 23.22
N ASP A 170 -43.44 12.44 22.21
CA ASP A 170 -44.84 11.97 22.25
C ASP A 170 -44.92 10.43 22.17
N PHE A 171 -43.92 9.78 21.59
CA PHE A 171 -43.84 8.33 21.56
C PHE A 171 -43.71 7.72 22.96
N PHE A 172 -43.07 8.40 23.91
CA PHE A 172 -42.98 7.91 25.30
C PHE A 172 -44.36 7.87 25.99
N TRP A 173 -45.33 8.66 25.51
CA TRP A 173 -46.71 8.65 26.01
C TRP A 173 -47.65 7.74 25.21
N SER A 174 -47.16 7.14 24.12
CA SER A 174 -47.90 6.22 23.24
C SER A 174 -48.35 4.94 23.97
N GLY A 175 -49.42 4.33 23.47
CA GLY A 175 -49.95 3.09 24.03
C GLY A 175 -48.99 1.91 23.88
N SER A 176 -48.24 1.87 22.77
CA SER A 176 -47.22 0.84 22.52
C SER A 176 -46.07 0.92 23.53
N PHE A 177 -45.56 2.13 23.79
CA PHE A 177 -44.46 2.29 24.74
C PHE A 177 -44.88 1.96 26.18
N LYS A 178 -46.09 2.36 26.60
CA LYS A 178 -46.64 1.98 27.92
C LYS A 178 -46.78 0.46 28.08
N LEU A 179 -47.17 -0.25 27.04
CA LEU A 179 -47.29 -1.72 27.06
C LEU A 179 -45.92 -2.39 27.18
N LEU A 180 -44.91 -1.90 26.47
CA LEU A 180 -43.52 -2.35 26.61
C LEU A 180 -43.01 -2.14 28.04
N VAL A 181 -43.20 -0.93 28.57
CA VAL A 181 -42.78 -0.58 29.92
C VAL A 181 -43.51 -1.45 30.94
N PHE A 182 -44.80 -1.72 30.76
CA PHE A 182 -45.56 -2.61 31.64
C PHE A 182 -45.02 -4.05 31.59
N PHE A 183 -44.70 -4.57 30.41
CA PHE A 183 -44.15 -5.92 30.26
C PHE A 183 -42.77 -6.04 30.92
N VAL A 184 -41.87 -5.08 30.67
CA VAL A 184 -40.53 -5.04 31.27
C VAL A 184 -40.59 -4.81 32.77
N ALA A 185 -41.42 -3.88 33.24
CA ALA A 185 -41.61 -3.65 34.67
C ALA A 185 -42.25 -4.86 35.35
N GLY A 186 -43.18 -5.55 34.68
CA GLY A 186 -43.84 -6.75 35.19
C GLY A 186 -42.89 -7.93 35.39
N THR A 187 -42.00 -8.18 34.42
CA THR A 187 -40.97 -9.24 34.55
C THR A 187 -39.98 -8.93 35.68
N PHE A 188 -39.55 -7.67 35.80
CA PHE A 188 -38.69 -7.22 36.88
C PHE A 188 -39.37 -7.29 38.25
N LEU A 189 -40.61 -6.81 38.38
CA LEU A 189 -41.37 -6.86 39.64
C LEU A 189 -41.61 -8.30 40.09
N TRP A 190 -41.86 -9.20 39.14
CA TRP A 190 -42.13 -10.58 39.47
C TRP A 190 -40.86 -11.34 39.89
N ALA A 191 -39.73 -11.10 39.22
CA ALA A 191 -38.43 -11.58 39.67
C ALA A 191 -38.08 -11.02 41.07
N LEU A 192 -38.39 -9.76 41.35
CA LEU A 192 -38.21 -9.11 42.66
C LEU A 192 -39.12 -9.73 43.72
N ARG A 193 -40.37 -10.03 43.39
CA ARG A 193 -41.31 -10.71 44.29
C ARG A 193 -40.82 -12.11 44.62
N LYS A 194 -40.33 -12.86 43.64
CA LYS A 194 -39.79 -14.22 43.84
C LYS A 194 -38.60 -14.20 44.78
N THR A 195 -37.64 -13.30 44.55
CA THR A 195 -36.48 -13.16 45.43
C THR A 195 -36.85 -12.69 46.83
N PHE A 196 -37.85 -11.81 46.96
CA PHE A 196 -38.33 -11.34 48.26
C PHE A 196 -39.07 -12.45 49.04
N CYS A 197 -39.87 -13.28 48.37
CA CYS A 197 -40.53 -14.43 48.98
C CYS A 197 -39.55 -15.51 49.44
N GLU A 198 -38.51 -15.80 48.66
CA GLU A 198 -37.45 -16.74 49.05
C GLU A 198 -36.57 -16.16 50.16
N TRP A 199 -36.28 -14.86 50.13
CA TRP A 199 -35.56 -14.16 51.18
C TRP A 199 -36.27 -14.23 52.54
N ARG A 200 -37.60 -14.02 52.54
CA ARG A 200 -38.44 -14.10 53.75
C ARG A 200 -38.46 -15.51 54.36
N LYS A 201 -38.20 -16.56 53.58
CA LYS A 201 -38.08 -17.95 54.06
C LYS A 201 -36.68 -18.31 54.55
N SER A 202 -35.63 -17.63 54.09
CA SER A 202 -34.23 -18.03 54.33
C SER A 202 -33.41 -17.11 55.24
N GLY A 203 -33.94 -15.97 55.70
CA GLY A 203 -33.34 -15.17 56.79
C GLY A 203 -31.90 -14.67 56.56
N ALA A 204 -31.49 -14.41 55.31
CA ALA A 204 -30.10 -14.06 54.96
C ALA A 204 -29.88 -12.54 54.75
N GLY A 205 -28.69 -12.00 55.02
CA GLY A 205 -28.41 -10.54 54.95
C GLY A 205 -28.45 -9.91 53.54
N LEU A 206 -28.63 -8.57 53.50
CA LEU A 206 -28.89 -7.74 52.30
C LEU A 206 -27.89 -7.91 51.13
N LYS A 207 -26.64 -8.29 51.39
CA LYS A 207 -25.60 -8.44 50.34
C LYS A 207 -25.82 -9.64 49.40
N GLY A 208 -26.61 -10.65 49.80
CA GLY A 208 -26.92 -11.83 48.98
C GLY A 208 -28.11 -11.65 48.02
N LEU A 209 -28.81 -10.52 48.07
CA LEU A 209 -30.06 -10.28 47.35
C LEU A 209 -29.85 -10.00 45.85
N LEU A 210 -28.79 -9.25 45.50
CA LEU A 210 -28.46 -8.92 44.10
C LEU A 210 -28.05 -10.15 43.28
N GLY A 211 -27.27 -11.07 43.89
CA GLY A 211 -26.88 -12.32 43.24
C GLY A 211 -28.09 -13.21 42.97
N LYS A 212 -28.96 -13.40 43.96
CA LYS A 212 -30.19 -14.20 43.83
C LYS A 212 -31.20 -13.56 42.87
N TYR A 213 -31.26 -12.24 42.82
CA TYR A 213 -32.10 -11.51 41.87
C TYR A 213 -31.69 -11.77 40.42
N ARG A 214 -30.38 -11.76 40.13
CA ARG A 214 -29.89 -12.12 38.80
C ARG A 214 -30.28 -13.55 38.41
N THR A 215 -30.18 -14.50 39.34
CA THR A 215 -30.55 -15.90 39.08
C THR A 215 -32.05 -16.08 38.88
N ALA A 216 -32.89 -15.39 39.66
CA ALA A 216 -34.34 -15.41 39.47
C ALA A 216 -34.76 -14.75 38.14
N LEU A 217 -34.07 -13.69 37.73
CA LEU A 217 -34.33 -12.97 36.48
C LEU A 217 -33.91 -13.80 35.25
N SER A 218 -32.78 -14.52 35.31
CA SER A 218 -32.36 -15.43 34.24
C SER A 218 -33.31 -16.62 34.08
N GLN A 219 -33.84 -17.17 35.19
CA GLN A 219 -34.87 -18.21 35.17
C GLN A 219 -36.20 -17.70 34.60
N THR A 220 -36.56 -16.43 34.88
CA THR A 220 -37.80 -15.81 34.36
C THR A 220 -37.72 -15.53 32.86
N LEU A 221 -36.54 -15.18 32.34
CA LEU A 221 -36.30 -14.85 30.93
C LEU A 221 -35.84 -16.04 30.08
N LEU A 222 -35.76 -17.25 30.65
CA LEU A 222 -35.37 -18.49 29.96
C LEU A 222 -33.99 -18.42 29.28
N ILE A 223 -33.04 -17.69 29.87
CA ILE A 223 -31.68 -17.60 29.35
C ILE A 223 -30.87 -18.75 29.94
N GLY A 224 -30.72 -19.85 29.17
CA GLY A 224 -29.65 -20.84 29.37
C GLY A 224 -30.00 -22.16 30.07
N SER A 225 -31.23 -22.71 29.96
CA SER A 225 -31.52 -24.08 30.44
C SER A 225 -31.78 -25.04 29.29
N LYS A 226 -30.75 -25.82 28.91
CA LYS A 226 -30.91 -27.03 28.09
C LYS A 226 -31.86 -28.00 28.81
N GLN A 227 -32.91 -28.44 28.11
CA GLN A 227 -33.83 -29.47 28.57
C GLN A 227 -33.08 -30.82 28.65
N PHE A 228 -33.13 -31.47 29.81
CA PHE A 228 -32.62 -32.84 29.98
C PHE A 228 -33.68 -33.68 30.70
N GLU A 229 -33.91 -34.87 30.17
CA GLU A 229 -35.02 -35.77 30.44
C GLU A 229 -34.67 -36.76 31.58
N ASP A 230 -35.64 -37.10 32.44
CA ASP A 230 -35.46 -38.00 33.59
C ASP A 230 -35.26 -39.46 33.15
N GLN A 231 -34.11 -40.07 33.45
CA GLN A 231 -33.92 -41.52 33.41
C GLN A 231 -33.84 -42.10 34.84
N ARG A 232 -34.69 -43.09 35.13
CA ARG A 232 -34.65 -43.89 36.36
C ARG A 232 -33.72 -45.09 36.16
N VAL A 233 -32.61 -45.16 36.88
CA VAL A 233 -31.75 -46.35 36.94
C VAL A 233 -31.54 -46.75 38.39
N THR A 234 -31.91 -47.98 38.76
CA THR A 234 -31.61 -48.58 40.06
C THR A 234 -30.20 -49.16 40.04
N GLN A 235 -29.26 -48.60 40.81
CA GLN A 235 -27.89 -49.13 40.94
C GLN A 235 -27.61 -49.68 42.34
N TYR A 236 -26.99 -50.86 42.40
CA TYR A 236 -26.46 -51.47 43.61
C TYR A 236 -25.06 -50.94 43.90
N ILE A 237 -24.93 -49.88 44.70
CA ILE A 237 -23.64 -49.25 44.97
C ILE A 237 -23.17 -49.57 46.40
N ARG A 238 -22.27 -50.54 46.52
CA ARG A 238 -21.27 -50.59 47.61
C ARG A 238 -19.96 -50.02 47.03
N GLU A 239 -19.69 -48.75 47.32
CA GLU A 239 -18.64 -47.95 46.65
C GLU A 239 -17.21 -48.23 47.15
N ILE A 240 -17.02 -49.12 48.12
CA ILE A 240 -15.73 -49.41 48.74
C ILE A 240 -15.25 -50.80 48.31
N ASP A 241 -14.08 -50.86 47.69
CA ASP A 241 -13.36 -52.09 47.35
C ASP A 241 -13.12 -52.91 48.63
N PRO A 242 -13.45 -54.22 48.69
CA PRO A 242 -13.14 -55.03 49.85
C PRO A 242 -11.64 -54.99 50.17
N ASN A 243 -11.32 -54.90 51.47
CA ASN A 243 -9.95 -55.00 51.95
C ASN A 243 -9.39 -56.40 51.64
N ASP A 244 -8.06 -56.55 51.52
CA ASP A 244 -7.37 -57.82 51.22
C ASP A 244 -7.84 -58.97 52.12
N PHE A 245 -8.01 -58.69 53.41
CA PHE A 245 -8.52 -59.66 54.37
C PHE A 245 -9.97 -60.09 54.10
N GLU A 246 -10.87 -59.15 53.81
CA GLU A 246 -12.28 -59.44 53.50
C GLU A 246 -12.39 -60.23 52.20
N PHE A 247 -11.60 -59.85 51.19
CA PHE A 247 -11.52 -60.53 49.91
C PHE A 247 -11.03 -61.97 50.05
N GLN A 248 -9.89 -62.20 50.73
CA GLN A 248 -9.36 -63.55 50.93
C GLN A 248 -10.30 -64.42 51.78
N THR A 249 -10.91 -63.86 52.81
CA THR A 249 -11.85 -64.59 53.66
C THR A 249 -13.08 -65.03 52.86
N THR A 250 -13.65 -64.13 52.06
CA THR A 250 -14.84 -64.42 51.24
C THR A 250 -14.51 -65.43 50.13
N LEU A 251 -13.37 -65.27 49.44
CA LEU A 251 -12.93 -66.21 48.41
C LEU A 251 -12.75 -67.62 48.98
N ARG A 252 -12.13 -67.75 50.16
CA ARG A 252 -11.98 -69.05 50.83
C ARG A 252 -13.28 -69.61 51.38
N GLU A 253 -14.21 -68.77 51.83
CA GLU A 253 -15.57 -69.18 52.22
C GLU A 253 -16.29 -69.83 51.02
N ILE A 254 -16.27 -69.18 49.85
CA ILE A 254 -16.86 -69.73 48.61
C ILE A 254 -16.18 -71.04 48.23
N LEU A 255 -14.84 -71.09 48.21
CA LEU A 255 -14.09 -72.31 47.86
C LEU A 255 -14.37 -73.45 48.83
N SER A 256 -14.50 -73.18 50.13
CA SER A 256 -14.81 -74.21 51.14
C SER A 256 -16.19 -74.85 50.95
N ILE A 257 -17.13 -74.11 50.34
CA ILE A 257 -18.48 -74.60 50.03
C ILE A 257 -18.45 -75.50 48.78
N VAL A 258 -17.67 -75.14 47.75
CA VAL A 258 -17.68 -75.82 46.45
C VAL A 258 -16.61 -76.90 46.27
N GLN A 259 -15.46 -76.81 46.96
CA GLN A 259 -14.37 -77.77 46.83
C GLN A 259 -14.51 -78.96 47.78
N SER A 260 -14.12 -80.14 47.30
CA SER A 260 -14.03 -81.38 48.09
C SER A 260 -12.85 -82.23 47.61
N GLU A 261 -12.56 -83.37 48.24
CA GLU A 261 -11.50 -84.27 47.78
C GLU A 261 -11.67 -84.74 46.31
N LYS A 262 -12.91 -84.74 45.82
CA LYS A 262 -13.28 -85.15 44.45
C LYS A 262 -13.58 -83.98 43.51
N VAL A 263 -13.65 -82.75 44.00
CA VAL A 263 -14.03 -81.57 43.20
C VAL A 263 -13.03 -80.44 43.43
N ARG A 264 -12.39 -80.00 42.35
CA ARG A 264 -11.40 -78.91 42.35
C ARG A 264 -11.85 -77.78 41.43
N VAL A 265 -11.67 -76.56 41.89
CA VAL A 265 -11.94 -75.35 41.11
C VAL A 265 -10.61 -74.75 40.69
N VAL A 266 -10.46 -74.49 39.38
CA VAL A 266 -9.31 -73.82 38.78
C VAL A 266 -9.76 -72.44 38.34
N VAL A 267 -9.12 -71.40 38.86
CA VAL A 267 -9.41 -70.01 38.52
C VAL A 267 -8.46 -69.58 37.40
N VAL A 268 -8.99 -69.08 36.29
CA VAL A 268 -8.21 -68.54 35.17
C VAL A 268 -8.42 -67.04 35.14
N LEU A 269 -7.35 -66.27 35.34
CA LEU A 269 -7.38 -64.81 35.28
C LEU A 269 -6.81 -64.37 33.93
N ASP A 270 -7.69 -64.19 32.93
CA ASP A 270 -7.31 -63.94 31.53
C ASP A 270 -7.23 -62.44 31.21
N ASN A 271 -6.58 -62.11 30.09
CA ASN A 271 -6.45 -60.76 29.52
C ASN A 271 -5.76 -59.71 30.42
N ILE A 272 -4.92 -60.11 31.36
CA ILE A 272 -4.10 -59.16 32.14
C ILE A 272 -3.18 -58.32 31.25
N ASP A 273 -2.71 -58.90 30.15
CA ASP A 273 -1.84 -58.27 29.14
C ASP A 273 -2.56 -57.21 28.29
N ARG A 274 -3.89 -57.07 28.39
CA ARG A 274 -4.68 -56.04 27.69
C ARG A 274 -4.91 -54.76 28.49
N LEU A 275 -4.50 -54.74 29.77
CA LEU A 275 -4.66 -53.55 30.60
C LEU A 275 -3.72 -52.43 30.15
N PRO A 276 -4.11 -51.14 30.32
CA PRO A 276 -3.23 -50.02 30.02
C PRO A 276 -1.92 -50.12 30.80
N LYS A 277 -0.79 -49.77 30.15
CA LYS A 277 0.55 -49.86 30.73
C LYS A 277 0.64 -49.25 32.13
N LYS A 278 -0.02 -48.12 32.40
CA LYS A 278 0.04 -47.41 33.70
C LYS A 278 -0.63 -48.15 34.87
N GLU A 279 -1.64 -48.97 34.59
CA GLU A 279 -2.47 -49.65 35.60
C GLU A 279 -2.04 -51.11 35.82
N LEU A 280 -1.19 -51.65 34.95
CA LEU A 280 -0.80 -53.06 34.93
C LEU A 280 -0.15 -53.50 36.25
N ASN A 281 0.69 -52.66 36.88
CA ASN A 281 1.34 -53.00 38.16
C ASN A 281 0.35 -53.09 39.33
N ASP A 282 -0.66 -52.22 39.36
CA ASP A 282 -1.68 -52.20 40.41
C ASP A 282 -2.56 -53.45 40.30
N TYR A 283 -3.01 -53.79 39.09
CA TYR A 283 -3.74 -55.03 38.84
C TYR A 283 -2.87 -56.27 39.05
N TRP A 284 -1.58 -56.23 38.71
CA TRP A 284 -0.64 -57.33 38.98
C TRP A 284 -0.48 -57.59 40.48
N ALA A 285 -0.43 -56.53 41.30
CA ALA A 285 -0.43 -56.63 42.75
C ALA A 285 -1.75 -57.22 43.29
N GLN A 286 -2.90 -56.83 42.72
CA GLN A 286 -4.20 -57.39 43.09
C GLN A 286 -4.36 -58.86 42.68
N VAL A 287 -3.82 -59.25 41.52
CA VAL A 287 -3.78 -60.65 41.08
C VAL A 287 -2.91 -61.50 42.00
N ARG A 288 -1.75 -60.98 42.44
CA ARG A 288 -0.94 -61.61 43.48
C ARG A 288 -1.73 -61.85 44.77
N ALA A 289 -2.57 -60.90 45.18
CA ALA A 289 -3.40 -61.02 46.38
C ALA A 289 -4.39 -62.22 46.36
N VAL A 290 -4.75 -62.73 45.18
CA VAL A 290 -5.63 -63.92 45.01
C VAL A 290 -4.98 -65.19 45.54
N PHE A 291 -3.66 -65.32 45.44
CA PHE A 291 -2.92 -66.54 45.81
C PHE A 291 -1.82 -66.30 46.87
N SER A 292 -1.51 -65.06 47.24
CA SER A 292 -0.60 -64.76 48.35
C SER A 292 -1.33 -64.88 49.69
N GLY A 293 -1.37 -66.07 50.28
CA GLY A 293 -1.90 -66.25 51.63
C GLY A 293 -1.18 -65.35 52.64
N SER A 294 -1.93 -64.57 53.43
CA SER A 294 -1.37 -63.89 54.60
C SER A 294 -0.95 -64.95 55.63
N SER A 295 0.29 -64.89 56.11
CA SER A 295 0.89 -65.83 57.07
C SER A 295 0.12 -65.96 58.40
N SER A 296 -0.90 -65.13 58.60
CA SER A 296 -1.82 -65.07 59.74
C SER A 296 -3.07 -65.95 59.62
N VAL A 297 -3.33 -66.59 58.47
CA VAL A 297 -4.41 -67.58 58.31
C VAL A 297 -3.81 -68.99 58.48
N GLN A 298 -3.95 -69.56 59.68
CA GLN A 298 -3.36 -70.85 60.06
C GLN A 298 -3.82 -72.03 59.17
N LYS A 299 -2.84 -72.83 58.73
CA LYS A 299 -2.86 -74.27 58.35
C LYS A 299 -4.13 -74.84 57.68
N ASN A 300 -4.07 -74.86 56.34
CA ASN A 300 -4.34 -75.98 55.41
C ASN A 300 -5.50 -76.96 55.70
N ASN A 301 -6.71 -76.60 55.25
CA ASN A 301 -7.69 -77.57 54.76
C ASN A 301 -7.55 -77.73 53.23
N PRO A 302 -7.51 -78.96 52.68
CA PRO A 302 -7.43 -79.15 51.24
C PRO A 302 -8.59 -78.51 50.48
N SER A 303 -9.76 -78.32 51.10
CA SER A 303 -10.94 -77.70 50.49
C SER A 303 -10.88 -76.17 50.38
N GLN A 304 -9.81 -75.51 50.85
CA GLN A 304 -9.68 -74.05 50.84
C GLN A 304 -8.50 -73.55 49.97
N SER A 305 -7.83 -74.46 49.25
CA SER A 305 -6.69 -74.12 48.40
C SER A 305 -7.13 -73.48 47.09
N VAL A 306 -6.44 -72.42 46.68
CA VAL A 306 -6.67 -71.72 45.40
C VAL A 306 -5.70 -72.24 44.34
N THR A 307 -6.19 -72.64 43.18
CA THR A 307 -5.34 -72.93 42.00
C THR A 307 -5.65 -71.91 40.92
N VAL A 308 -4.67 -71.06 40.59
CA VAL A 308 -4.82 -69.96 39.64
C VAL A 308 -3.95 -70.19 38.40
N ILE A 309 -4.51 -69.93 37.22
CA ILE A 309 -3.79 -69.84 35.95
C ILE A 309 -3.83 -68.39 35.50
N VAL A 310 -2.67 -67.81 35.22
CA VAL A 310 -2.56 -66.44 34.70
C VAL A 310 -1.85 -66.50 33.35
N PRO A 311 -2.58 -66.35 32.24
CA PRO A 311 -1.99 -66.05 30.93
C PRO A 311 -1.41 -64.64 30.94
N TYR A 312 -0.14 -64.48 30.56
CA TYR A 312 0.50 -63.17 30.47
C TYR A 312 1.54 -63.14 29.35
N HIS A 313 1.98 -61.92 29.02
CA HIS A 313 3.10 -61.70 28.12
C HIS A 313 4.26 -61.06 28.89
N ARG A 314 5.35 -61.80 29.06
CA ARG A 314 6.51 -61.36 29.84
C ARG A 314 7.03 -59.98 29.42
N HIS A 315 7.22 -59.73 28.12
CA HIS A 315 7.84 -58.48 27.66
C HIS A 315 7.00 -57.22 27.90
N LEU A 316 5.66 -57.33 27.90
CA LEU A 316 4.78 -56.19 28.21
C LEU A 316 4.86 -55.75 29.68
N ILE A 317 5.22 -56.69 30.56
CA ILE A 317 5.39 -56.45 31.99
C ILE A 317 6.84 -56.01 32.29
N GLU A 318 7.85 -56.52 31.55
CA GLU A 318 9.27 -56.16 31.73
C GLU A 318 9.66 -54.77 31.17
N GLU A 319 9.06 -54.32 30.06
CA GLU A 319 9.41 -53.06 29.37
C GLU A 319 9.27 -51.79 30.24
N GLN A 320 8.54 -51.86 31.36
CA GLN A 320 8.33 -50.72 32.25
C GLN A 320 9.47 -50.45 33.23
N GLU A 321 10.25 -51.44 33.63
CA GLU A 321 11.34 -51.22 34.60
C GLU A 321 12.60 -50.66 33.92
N ALA A 322 12.74 -50.83 32.60
CA ALA A 322 13.85 -50.30 31.81
C ALA A 322 13.49 -48.96 31.15
N THR A 323 13.05 -47.96 31.92
CA THR A 323 12.93 -46.59 31.40
C THR A 323 14.33 -45.95 31.32
N GLY A 324 15.05 -46.27 30.25
CA GLY A 324 16.35 -45.69 29.93
C GLY A 324 17.00 -46.35 28.70
N SER A 325 16.93 -45.62 27.57
CA SER A 325 17.74 -45.71 26.34
C SER A 325 17.62 -46.90 25.35
N GLU A 326 17.36 -46.45 24.11
CA GLU A 326 17.79 -46.95 22.79
C GLU A 326 17.35 -48.32 22.24
N LYS A 327 16.89 -48.27 20.98
CA LYS A 327 16.68 -49.41 20.07
C LYS A 327 17.90 -50.33 20.10
N LYS A 328 17.77 -51.50 20.73
CA LYS A 328 18.78 -52.56 20.66
C LYS A 328 18.38 -53.62 19.64
N GLU A 329 18.86 -53.42 18.41
CA GLU A 329 19.17 -54.53 17.51
C GLU A 329 20.47 -55.19 17.97
N ARG A 330 20.38 -56.17 18.87
CA ARG A 330 21.37 -57.23 19.13
C ARG A 330 20.73 -58.28 20.03
N LEU A 331 20.96 -59.57 19.76
CA LEU A 331 20.58 -60.69 20.63
C LEU A 331 21.30 -60.57 21.98
N THR A 332 20.73 -59.81 22.91
CA THR A 332 21.21 -59.70 24.29
C THR A 332 20.69 -60.88 25.10
N LEU A 333 21.57 -61.54 25.86
CA LEU A 333 21.18 -62.57 26.82
C LEU A 333 20.08 -62.03 27.75
N SER A 334 19.00 -62.79 27.94
CA SER A 334 17.86 -62.37 28.77
C SER A 334 18.33 -62.06 30.20
N PRO A 335 18.05 -60.86 30.75
CA PRO A 335 18.46 -60.49 32.11
C PRO A 335 17.87 -61.44 33.15
N LEU A 336 18.70 -61.96 34.05
CA LEU A 336 18.25 -62.87 35.11
C LEU A 336 17.31 -62.20 36.13
N GLY A 337 17.44 -60.88 36.34
CA GLY A 337 16.59 -60.12 37.27
C GLY A 337 15.13 -60.03 36.85
N ALA A 338 14.86 -59.90 35.55
CA ALA A 338 13.49 -59.84 35.02
C ALA A 338 12.75 -61.19 35.20
N ARG A 339 13.49 -62.30 35.11
CA ARG A 339 12.97 -63.65 35.43
C ARG A 339 12.63 -63.82 36.92
N GLU A 340 13.29 -63.08 37.81
CA GLU A 340 13.13 -63.22 39.26
C GLU A 340 11.75 -62.75 39.73
N ILE A 341 11.17 -61.73 39.10
CA ILE A 341 9.85 -61.19 39.40
C ILE A 341 8.75 -62.24 39.16
N PHE A 342 8.81 -62.95 38.04
CA PHE A 342 7.83 -63.99 37.68
C PHE A 342 8.07 -65.29 38.43
N THR A 343 9.33 -65.68 38.64
CA THR A 343 9.69 -66.89 39.40
C THR A 343 9.31 -66.77 40.88
N LYS A 344 9.24 -65.55 41.44
CA LYS A 344 8.70 -65.28 42.78
C LYS A 344 7.16 -65.25 42.84
N THR A 345 6.49 -65.13 41.70
CA THR A 345 5.03 -64.98 41.61
C THR A 345 4.32 -66.30 41.30
N PHE A 346 4.90 -67.13 40.42
CA PHE A 346 4.31 -68.39 39.98
C PHE A 346 5.11 -69.59 40.47
N ASP A 347 4.40 -70.64 40.90
CA ASP A 347 5.00 -71.92 41.25
C ASP A 347 5.48 -72.68 40.00
N GLU A 348 4.81 -72.49 38.85
CA GLU A 348 5.15 -73.10 37.57
C GLU A 348 4.90 -72.12 36.42
N ILE A 349 5.84 -72.02 35.47
CA ILE A 349 5.71 -71.16 34.28
C ILE A 349 5.83 -72.04 33.03
N LEU A 350 4.79 -72.06 32.20
CA LEU A 350 4.77 -72.76 30.92
C LEU A 350 4.81 -71.76 29.77
N GLN A 351 5.73 -71.98 28.83
CA GLN A 351 5.87 -71.11 27.66
C GLN A 351 4.96 -71.59 26.51
N VAL A 352 4.15 -70.66 25.98
CA VAL A 352 3.29 -70.86 24.82
C VAL A 352 3.95 -70.18 23.62
N SER A 353 4.53 -71.00 22.74
CA SER A 353 5.13 -70.52 21.48
C SER A 353 4.05 -70.00 20.52
N PRO A 354 4.35 -68.97 19.71
CA PRO A 354 3.50 -68.58 18.58
C PRO A 354 3.19 -69.77 17.65
N PRO A 355 2.02 -69.79 16.99
CA PRO A 355 1.70 -70.81 15.99
C PRO A 355 2.69 -70.74 14.82
N VAL A 356 3.13 -71.91 14.34
CA VAL A 356 4.03 -72.01 13.18
C VAL A 356 3.19 -71.98 11.91
N MET A 357 3.29 -70.89 11.16
CA MET A 357 2.46 -70.58 9.99
C MET A 357 2.97 -71.23 8.69
N SER A 358 3.34 -72.51 8.71
CA SER A 358 3.82 -73.20 7.49
C SER A 358 2.72 -73.40 6.44
N ASN A 359 1.45 -73.21 6.79
CA ASN A 359 0.24 -73.32 5.94
C ASN A 359 -0.65 -72.05 5.97
N SER A 360 -0.06 -70.85 6.15
CA SER A 360 -0.81 -69.59 6.22
C SER A 360 -1.66 -69.30 4.99
N ARG A 361 -1.18 -69.72 3.82
CA ARG A 361 -1.87 -69.52 2.54
C ARG A 361 -3.14 -70.34 2.46
N GLU A 362 -3.07 -71.62 2.79
CA GLU A 362 -4.21 -72.53 2.78
C GLU A 362 -5.27 -72.05 3.77
N PHE A 363 -4.85 -71.66 4.97
CA PHE A 363 -5.74 -71.09 5.99
C PHE A 363 -6.38 -69.78 5.52
N PHE A 364 -5.63 -68.88 4.88
CA PHE A 364 -6.14 -67.61 4.35
C PHE A 364 -7.20 -67.84 3.26
N ILE A 365 -6.92 -68.73 2.31
CA ILE A 365 -7.84 -69.04 1.20
C ILE A 365 -9.13 -69.71 1.72
N GLU A 366 -9.00 -70.65 2.66
CA GLU A 366 -10.13 -71.31 3.30
C GLU A 366 -11.05 -70.29 4.00
N LYS A 367 -10.46 -69.40 4.81
CA LYS A 367 -11.22 -68.35 5.51
C LYS A 367 -11.80 -67.29 4.58
N MET A 368 -11.13 -66.94 3.49
CA MET A 368 -11.70 -66.06 2.46
C MET A 368 -12.92 -66.70 1.79
N GLY A 369 -12.87 -68.01 1.49
CA GLY A 369 -14.00 -68.74 0.92
C GLY A 369 -15.19 -68.86 1.88
N GLU A 370 -14.94 -68.94 3.18
CA GLU A 370 -15.98 -68.85 4.21
C GLU A 370 -16.60 -67.43 4.27
N ALA A 371 -15.78 -66.38 4.26
CA ALA A 371 -16.20 -64.98 4.41
C ALA A 371 -16.98 -64.43 3.20
N LEU A 372 -16.53 -64.77 1.98
CA LEU A 372 -17.12 -64.34 0.70
C LEU A 372 -17.38 -65.54 -0.21
N PRO A 373 -18.48 -66.29 -0.01
CA PRO A 373 -18.76 -67.51 -0.79
C PRO A 373 -19.01 -67.24 -2.28
N ASP A 374 -19.45 -66.03 -2.63
CA ASP A 374 -19.80 -65.64 -3.99
C ASP A 374 -18.56 -65.28 -4.85
N VAL A 375 -17.39 -65.13 -4.22
CA VAL A 375 -16.13 -64.77 -4.89
C VAL A 375 -15.31 -66.05 -5.12
N SER A 376 -15.17 -66.44 -6.39
CA SER A 376 -14.44 -67.66 -6.78
C SER A 376 -13.18 -67.42 -7.62
N ASP A 377 -12.84 -66.16 -7.91
CA ASP A 377 -11.66 -65.84 -8.72
C ASP A 377 -10.37 -66.12 -7.94
N ARG A 378 -9.65 -67.16 -8.39
CA ARG A 378 -8.40 -67.58 -7.77
C ARG A 378 -7.26 -66.58 -7.97
N ASP A 379 -7.29 -65.78 -9.04
CA ASP A 379 -6.25 -64.78 -9.29
C ASP A 379 -6.42 -63.57 -8.36
N GLU A 380 -7.65 -63.07 -8.20
CA GLU A 380 -7.94 -61.99 -7.24
C GLU A 380 -7.63 -62.41 -5.80
N LEU A 381 -8.06 -63.60 -5.37
CA LEU A 381 -7.74 -64.14 -4.04
C LEU A 381 -6.23 -64.29 -3.82
N PHE A 382 -5.48 -64.66 -4.87
CA PHE A 382 -4.03 -64.77 -4.80
C PHE A 382 -3.35 -63.39 -4.69
N ARG A 383 -3.81 -62.39 -5.46
CA ARG A 383 -3.30 -61.00 -5.37
C ARG A 383 -3.58 -60.38 -4.01
N VAL A 384 -4.78 -60.59 -3.46
CA VAL A 384 -5.11 -60.19 -2.09
C VAL A 384 -4.16 -60.83 -1.08
N TYR A 385 -3.86 -62.12 -1.23
CA TYR A 385 -2.87 -62.79 -0.38
C TYR A 385 -1.47 -62.18 -0.54
N LEU A 386 -1.05 -61.77 -1.73
CA LEU A 386 0.23 -61.09 -1.94
C LEU A 386 0.30 -59.71 -1.25
N VAL A 387 -0.79 -58.94 -1.30
CA VAL A 387 -0.89 -57.67 -0.53
C VAL A 387 -0.81 -57.95 0.96
N PHE A 388 -1.56 -58.94 1.46
CA PHE A 388 -1.52 -59.36 2.85
C PHE A 388 -0.11 -59.82 3.30
N ASP A 389 0.55 -60.69 2.53
CA ASP A 389 1.91 -61.16 2.81
C ASP A 389 2.91 -59.98 2.84
N ARG A 390 2.71 -58.94 2.02
CA ARG A 390 3.51 -57.72 2.04
C ARG A 390 3.35 -56.94 3.35
N ILE A 391 2.11 -56.77 3.82
CA ILE A 391 1.81 -56.11 5.11
C ILE A 391 2.51 -56.83 6.27
N ILE A 392 2.45 -58.17 6.27
CA ILE A 392 3.06 -59.01 7.30
C ILE A 392 4.60 -58.92 7.27
N ARG A 393 5.22 -58.96 6.08
CA ARG A 393 6.69 -58.86 5.94
C ARG A 393 7.24 -57.51 6.39
N HIS A 394 6.50 -56.42 6.19
CA HIS A 394 6.91 -55.08 6.64
C HIS A 394 6.88 -54.90 8.17
N ARG A 395 6.08 -55.68 8.91
CA ARG A 395 5.96 -55.61 10.38
C ARG A 395 6.84 -56.63 11.15
N SER A 396 7.83 -57.25 10.50
CA SER A 396 8.82 -58.14 11.15
C SER A 396 8.22 -59.26 12.03
N GLY A 397 7.27 -60.05 11.54
CA GLY A 397 6.82 -61.24 12.27
C GLY A 397 5.59 -61.94 11.72
N SER A 398 5.54 -63.26 11.86
CA SER A 398 4.47 -64.17 11.42
C SER A 398 3.07 -63.69 11.80
N ALA A 399 2.15 -63.70 10.85
CA ALA A 399 0.74 -63.41 11.07
C ALA A 399 0.11 -64.38 12.08
N THR A 400 -0.63 -63.87 13.06
CA THR A 400 -1.48 -64.72 13.90
C THR A 400 -2.80 -65.04 13.18
N PRO A 401 -3.45 -66.18 13.46
CA PRO A 401 -4.74 -66.55 12.88
C PRO A 401 -5.80 -65.46 13.07
N ARG A 402 -5.80 -64.82 14.25
CA ARG A 402 -6.68 -63.70 14.57
C ARG A 402 -6.47 -62.48 13.67
N GLN A 403 -5.21 -62.15 13.35
CA GLN A 403 -4.88 -61.06 12.42
C GLN A 403 -5.33 -61.38 11.00
N ILE A 404 -5.20 -62.64 10.57
CA ILE A 404 -5.72 -63.09 9.26
C ILE A 404 -7.24 -62.94 9.22
N ILE A 405 -7.95 -63.46 10.22
CA ILE A 405 -9.41 -63.36 10.31
C ILE A 405 -9.87 -61.89 10.37
N GLY A 406 -9.17 -61.05 11.14
CA GLY A 406 -9.43 -59.62 11.24
C GLY A 406 -9.33 -58.92 9.88
N PHE A 407 -8.21 -59.13 9.17
CA PHE A 407 -7.99 -58.58 7.83
C PHE A 407 -9.05 -59.06 6.82
N ILE A 408 -9.39 -60.36 6.84
CA ILE A 408 -10.43 -60.93 5.95
C ILE A 408 -11.80 -60.30 6.23
N ASN A 409 -12.16 -60.16 7.50
CA ASN A 409 -13.43 -59.55 7.88
C ASN A 409 -13.50 -58.08 7.47
N GLU A 410 -12.42 -57.32 7.64
CA GLU A 410 -12.32 -55.92 7.25
C GLU A 410 -12.43 -55.76 5.73
N LEU A 411 -11.67 -56.56 4.98
CA LEU A 411 -11.70 -56.61 3.52
C LEU A 411 -13.08 -57.00 2.98
N ALA A 412 -13.68 -58.05 3.51
CA ALA A 412 -15.04 -58.45 3.14
C ALA A 412 -16.07 -57.38 3.51
N GLY A 413 -15.85 -56.64 4.60
CA GLY A 413 -16.69 -55.52 5.00
C GLY A 413 -16.64 -54.36 4.02
N MET A 414 -15.45 -53.90 3.68
CA MET A 414 -15.24 -52.81 2.71
C MET A 414 -15.72 -53.19 1.32
N TYR A 415 -15.48 -54.43 0.88
CA TYR A 415 -15.97 -54.92 -0.41
C TYR A 415 -17.49 -54.89 -0.51
N VAL A 416 -18.20 -55.30 0.56
CA VAL A 416 -19.66 -55.28 0.62
C VAL A 416 -20.23 -53.88 0.80
N LEU A 417 -19.55 -53.00 1.57
CA LEU A 417 -19.94 -51.60 1.76
C LEU A 417 -20.12 -50.89 0.41
N HIS A 418 -19.20 -51.15 -0.52
CA HIS A 418 -19.22 -50.61 -1.87
C HIS A 418 -19.94 -51.50 -2.89
N GLY A 419 -20.70 -52.50 -2.43
CA GLY A 419 -21.52 -53.36 -3.28
C GLY A 419 -20.72 -54.17 -4.31
N GLY A 420 -19.46 -54.48 -4.01
CA GLY A 420 -18.54 -55.21 -4.91
C GLY A 420 -18.15 -54.47 -6.17
N ARG A 421 -18.29 -53.13 -6.19
CA ARG A 421 -17.90 -52.28 -7.33
C ARG A 421 -16.38 -52.27 -7.56
N PHE A 422 -15.59 -52.34 -6.50
CA PHE A 422 -14.13 -52.29 -6.54
C PHE A 422 -13.53 -53.70 -6.57
N LYS A 423 -12.41 -53.90 -7.28
CA LYS A 423 -11.69 -55.18 -7.27
C LYS A 423 -11.21 -55.52 -5.86
N LEU A 424 -11.22 -56.80 -5.49
CA LEU A 424 -10.76 -57.27 -4.19
C LEU A 424 -9.30 -56.87 -3.88
N PRO A 425 -8.35 -56.94 -4.83
CA PRO A 425 -7.00 -56.42 -4.64
C PRO A 425 -6.95 -54.92 -4.31
N THR A 426 -7.80 -54.09 -4.92
CA THR A 426 -7.88 -52.65 -4.63
C THR A 426 -8.30 -52.39 -3.18
N VAL A 427 -9.29 -53.13 -2.68
CA VAL A 427 -9.72 -53.07 -1.28
C VAL A 427 -8.59 -53.52 -0.34
N ALA A 428 -7.83 -54.56 -0.72
CA ALA A 428 -6.66 -54.99 0.05
C ALA A 428 -5.57 -53.91 0.12
N VAL A 429 -5.35 -53.16 -0.97
CA VAL A 429 -4.41 -52.03 -1.00
C VAL A 429 -4.89 -50.87 -0.14
N TYR A 430 -6.19 -50.56 -0.15
CA TYR A 430 -6.75 -49.56 0.76
C TYR A 430 -6.45 -49.92 2.22
N ILE A 431 -6.74 -51.14 2.65
CA ILE A 431 -6.46 -51.60 4.03
C ILE A 431 -4.96 -51.56 4.34
N ALA A 432 -4.10 -51.85 3.36
CA ALA A 432 -2.65 -51.79 3.54
C ALA A 432 -2.13 -50.37 3.85
N TYR A 433 -2.78 -49.34 3.30
CA TYR A 433 -2.38 -47.93 3.42
C TYR A 433 -3.38 -47.07 4.19
N GLN A 434 -4.40 -47.67 4.81
CA GLN A 434 -5.54 -46.97 5.38
C GLN A 434 -5.14 -45.88 6.36
N ASP A 435 -4.31 -46.20 7.37
CA ASP A 435 -3.85 -45.24 8.37
C ASP A 435 -3.18 -44.00 7.73
N ALA A 436 -2.33 -44.23 6.73
CA ALA A 436 -1.60 -43.17 6.05
C ALA A 436 -2.51 -42.32 5.13
N LEU A 437 -3.46 -42.97 4.46
CA LEU A 437 -4.40 -42.33 3.56
C LEU A 437 -5.50 -41.54 4.29
N GLU A 438 -5.93 -42.00 5.46
CA GLU A 438 -6.85 -41.27 6.33
C GLU A 438 -6.18 -40.05 6.98
N GLU A 439 -4.91 -40.18 7.40
CA GLU A 439 -4.13 -39.06 7.94
C GLU A 439 -3.83 -38.00 6.87
N ASN A 440 -3.51 -38.44 5.64
CA ASN A 440 -3.22 -37.54 4.53
C ASN A 440 -3.76 -38.07 3.19
N PRO A 441 -5.01 -37.71 2.82
CA PRO A 441 -5.61 -38.08 1.54
C PRO A 441 -4.83 -37.56 0.33
N GLY A 442 -4.01 -36.51 0.51
CA GLY A 442 -3.17 -35.91 -0.53
C GLY A 442 -2.07 -36.83 -1.06
N LEU A 443 -1.74 -37.91 -0.34
CA LEU A 443 -0.75 -38.91 -0.78
C LEU A 443 -1.15 -39.58 -2.10
N LEU A 444 -2.44 -39.72 -2.40
CA LEU A 444 -2.92 -40.32 -3.65
C LEU A 444 -2.59 -39.47 -4.89
N ASN A 445 -2.20 -38.21 -4.72
CA ASN A 445 -1.81 -37.35 -5.84
C ASN A 445 -0.39 -37.63 -6.34
N ASN A 446 0.48 -38.23 -5.50
CA ASN A 446 1.83 -38.60 -5.90
C ASN A 446 1.83 -40.08 -6.31
N PRO A 447 2.15 -40.41 -7.58
CA PRO A 447 2.25 -41.80 -8.01
C PRO A 447 3.22 -42.62 -7.14
N ASP A 448 4.27 -42.01 -6.59
CA ASP A 448 5.30 -42.71 -5.82
C ASP A 448 4.92 -42.99 -4.35
N SER A 449 3.74 -42.52 -3.89
CA SER A 449 3.29 -42.73 -2.50
C SER A 449 2.95 -44.19 -2.20
N ILE A 450 2.42 -44.91 -3.19
CA ILE A 450 2.13 -46.34 -3.13
C ILE A 450 3.30 -47.09 -3.76
N GLU A 451 3.78 -48.14 -3.09
CA GLU A 451 4.92 -48.93 -3.60
C GLU A 451 4.59 -49.47 -5.01
N PRO A 452 5.48 -49.30 -6.02
CA PRO A 452 5.18 -49.68 -7.41
C PRO A 452 4.77 -51.14 -7.58
N ARG A 453 5.32 -52.04 -6.74
CA ARG A 453 4.94 -53.46 -6.71
C ARG A 453 3.52 -53.68 -6.21
N VAL A 454 3.05 -52.90 -5.24
CA VAL A 454 1.67 -53.01 -4.72
C VAL A 454 0.67 -52.48 -5.75
N ARG A 455 1.00 -51.39 -6.46
CA ARG A 455 0.20 -50.90 -7.59
C ARG A 455 0.06 -51.97 -8.70
N GLN A 456 1.13 -52.71 -9.01
CA GLN A 456 1.08 -53.83 -9.97
C GLN A 456 0.21 -55.00 -9.48
N ILE A 457 0.21 -55.29 -8.17
CA ILE A 457 -0.61 -56.36 -7.60
C ILE A 457 -2.10 -55.98 -7.65
N ALA A 458 -2.43 -54.70 -7.43
CA ALA A 458 -3.81 -54.20 -7.50
C ALA A 458 -4.41 -54.30 -8.91
N ASP A 459 -3.62 -53.97 -9.95
CA ASP A 459 -4.01 -54.05 -11.36
C ASP A 459 -5.34 -53.33 -11.63
N ASP A 460 -5.40 -52.10 -11.15
CA ASP A 460 -6.53 -51.20 -11.26
C ASP A 460 -6.06 -49.91 -11.96
N ASN A 461 -6.65 -49.59 -13.11
CA ASN A 461 -6.30 -48.41 -13.90
C ASN A 461 -6.77 -47.12 -13.23
N GLU A 462 -7.77 -47.21 -12.34
CA GLU A 462 -8.39 -46.08 -11.63
C GLU A 462 -8.11 -46.18 -10.12
N LEU A 463 -6.95 -46.73 -9.74
CA LEU A 463 -6.58 -47.02 -8.36
C LEU A 463 -6.77 -45.81 -7.44
N GLU A 464 -6.23 -44.64 -7.80
CA GLU A 464 -6.28 -43.43 -6.97
C GLU A 464 -7.72 -42.95 -6.76
N GLN A 465 -8.56 -43.01 -7.81
CA GLN A 465 -9.97 -42.63 -7.73
C GLN A 465 -10.76 -43.59 -6.84
N ASN A 466 -10.53 -44.90 -7.00
CA ASN A 466 -11.20 -45.93 -6.22
C ASN A 466 -10.78 -45.90 -4.75
N LEU A 467 -9.50 -45.63 -4.46
CA LEU A 467 -9.02 -45.42 -3.09
C LEU A 467 -9.63 -44.16 -2.48
N SER A 468 -9.73 -43.06 -3.22
CA SER A 468 -10.38 -41.83 -2.75
C SER A 468 -11.85 -42.06 -2.43
N ALA A 469 -12.55 -42.84 -3.25
CA ALA A 469 -13.94 -43.24 -3.04
C ALA A 469 -14.13 -44.04 -1.75
N MET A 470 -13.15 -44.89 -1.40
CA MET A 470 -13.12 -45.61 -0.12
C MET A 470 -12.84 -44.69 1.07
N ILE A 471 -11.89 -43.74 0.95
CA ILE A 471 -11.56 -42.77 2.01
C ILE A 471 -12.79 -41.93 2.39
N PHE A 472 -13.45 -41.33 1.39
CA PHE A 472 -14.58 -40.43 1.62
C PHE A 472 -15.92 -41.16 1.68
N ASN A 473 -15.94 -42.47 1.44
CA ASN A 473 -17.14 -43.29 1.34
C ASN A 473 -18.22 -42.70 0.40
N VAL A 474 -17.79 -42.27 -0.79
CA VAL A 474 -18.65 -41.67 -1.83
C VAL A 474 -18.50 -42.40 -3.15
N GLU A 475 -19.30 -42.02 -4.16
CA GLU A 475 -19.11 -42.54 -5.52
C GLU A 475 -17.79 -42.06 -6.13
N PRO A 476 -17.13 -42.87 -7.00
CA PRO A 476 -15.81 -42.56 -7.54
C PRO A 476 -15.67 -41.19 -8.20
N GLU A 477 -16.72 -40.71 -8.87
CA GLU A 477 -16.72 -39.39 -9.51
C GLU A 477 -16.74 -38.22 -8.51
N LEU A 478 -17.47 -38.38 -7.39
CA LEU A 478 -17.58 -37.35 -6.35
C LEU A 478 -16.31 -37.28 -5.50
N ALA A 479 -15.63 -38.41 -5.27
CA ALA A 479 -14.38 -38.46 -4.55
C ALA A 479 -13.28 -37.60 -5.20
N LEU A 480 -13.21 -37.65 -6.53
CA LEU A 480 -12.27 -36.84 -7.31
C LEU A 480 -12.55 -35.33 -7.16
N GLN A 481 -13.84 -34.94 -7.12
CA GLN A 481 -14.24 -33.54 -6.92
C GLN A 481 -13.84 -33.00 -5.54
N LEU A 482 -14.05 -33.77 -4.46
CA LEU A 482 -13.69 -33.35 -3.11
C LEU A 482 -12.17 -33.16 -2.94
N MET A 483 -11.36 -33.98 -3.61
CA MET A 483 -9.91 -33.80 -3.64
C MET A 483 -9.48 -32.55 -4.41
N LEU A 484 -10.22 -32.17 -5.46
CA LEU A 484 -9.92 -30.97 -6.23
C LEU A 484 -10.14 -29.70 -5.42
N ASP A 485 -11.19 -29.63 -4.59
CA ASP A 485 -11.48 -28.42 -3.80
C ASP A 485 -10.35 -28.04 -2.84
N GLN A 486 -9.84 -29.02 -2.07
CA GLN A 486 -8.70 -28.81 -1.17
C GLN A 486 -7.44 -28.43 -1.94
N ARG A 487 -7.18 -29.06 -3.10
CA ARG A 487 -6.04 -28.72 -3.95
C ARG A 487 -6.11 -27.29 -4.48
N ILE A 488 -7.29 -26.83 -4.89
CA ILE A 488 -7.50 -25.46 -5.35
C ILE A 488 -7.30 -24.49 -4.19
N LYS A 489 -7.80 -24.80 -2.99
CA LYS A 489 -7.62 -23.97 -1.79
C LYS A 489 -6.14 -23.81 -1.43
N ASP A 490 -5.39 -24.91 -1.35
CA ASP A 490 -3.97 -24.89 -1.00
C ASP A 490 -3.13 -24.17 -2.07
N ALA A 491 -3.41 -24.45 -3.35
CA ALA A 491 -2.68 -23.82 -4.45
C ALA A 491 -2.99 -22.32 -4.56
N ALA A 492 -4.23 -21.90 -4.27
CA ALA A 492 -4.61 -20.50 -4.22
C ALA A 492 -3.71 -19.71 -3.25
N VAL A 493 -3.42 -20.25 -2.07
CA VAL A 493 -2.58 -19.57 -1.06
C VAL A 493 -1.09 -19.69 -1.36
N HIS A 494 -0.60 -20.87 -1.76
CA HIS A 494 0.84 -21.16 -1.75
C HIS A 494 1.56 -21.01 -3.09
N SER A 495 0.93 -21.28 -4.25
CA SER A 495 1.65 -21.32 -5.53
C SER A 495 0.77 -21.17 -6.77
N ALA A 496 1.02 -20.12 -7.55
CA ALA A 496 0.41 -19.92 -8.86
C ALA A 496 0.74 -21.05 -9.85
N GLU A 497 1.95 -21.61 -9.82
CA GLU A 497 2.38 -22.69 -10.73
C GLU A 497 1.56 -23.97 -10.50
N LYS A 498 1.38 -24.35 -9.22
CA LYS A 498 0.51 -25.47 -8.86
C LYS A 498 -0.94 -25.22 -9.26
N LEU A 499 -1.42 -23.98 -9.11
CA LEU A 499 -2.79 -23.63 -9.51
C LEU A 499 -2.98 -23.75 -11.04
N ILE A 500 -1.97 -23.38 -11.83
CA ILE A 500 -1.97 -23.58 -13.29
C ILE A 500 -1.94 -25.07 -13.64
N GLU A 501 -1.14 -25.88 -12.95
CA GLU A 501 -1.12 -27.34 -13.15
C GLU A 501 -2.50 -27.96 -12.86
N ILE A 502 -3.13 -27.59 -11.75
CA ILE A 502 -4.46 -28.05 -11.34
C ILE A 502 -5.54 -27.60 -12.33
N SER A 503 -5.36 -26.45 -12.99
CA SER A 503 -6.36 -25.95 -13.97
C SER A 503 -6.57 -26.87 -15.19
N ASN A 504 -5.64 -27.80 -15.45
CA ASN A 504 -5.76 -28.81 -16.51
C ASN A 504 -6.58 -30.05 -16.09
N SER A 505 -6.95 -30.17 -14.81
CA SER A 505 -7.67 -31.33 -14.29
C SER A 505 -9.17 -31.28 -14.63
N ALA A 506 -9.76 -32.45 -14.88
CA ALA A 506 -11.18 -32.57 -15.19
C ALA A 506 -12.04 -32.14 -13.98
N GLY A 507 -12.96 -31.18 -14.20
CA GLY A 507 -13.85 -30.66 -13.16
C GLY A 507 -13.39 -29.35 -12.50
N PHE A 508 -12.20 -28.84 -12.82
CA PHE A 508 -11.70 -27.55 -12.29
C PHE A 508 -12.66 -26.38 -12.59
N ASP A 509 -13.16 -26.30 -13.84
CA ASP A 509 -14.10 -25.26 -14.28
C ASP A 509 -15.37 -25.19 -13.42
N VAL A 510 -15.83 -26.34 -12.92
CA VAL A 510 -17.09 -26.42 -12.15
C VAL A 510 -16.87 -25.99 -10.70
N ARG A 511 -15.68 -26.24 -10.13
CA ARG A 511 -15.43 -26.12 -8.69
C ARG A 511 -14.73 -24.81 -8.29
N VAL A 512 -13.84 -24.28 -9.12
CA VAL A 512 -12.93 -23.18 -8.73
C VAL A 512 -13.65 -21.94 -8.20
N ASP A 513 -14.78 -21.55 -8.80
CA ASP A 513 -15.57 -20.39 -8.33
C ASP A 513 -16.20 -20.65 -6.95
N GLN A 514 -16.72 -21.85 -6.73
CA GLN A 514 -17.30 -22.24 -5.44
C GLN A 514 -16.23 -22.26 -4.33
N VAL A 515 -15.04 -22.79 -4.62
CA VAL A 515 -13.91 -22.78 -3.67
C VAL A 515 -13.52 -21.35 -3.28
N VAL A 516 -13.47 -20.44 -4.26
CA VAL A 516 -13.18 -19.02 -3.98
C VAL A 516 -14.28 -18.39 -3.11
N GLN A 517 -15.56 -18.65 -3.39
CA GLN A 517 -16.66 -18.07 -2.62
C GLN A 517 -16.73 -18.58 -1.18
N GLU A 518 -16.48 -19.88 -0.96
CA GLU A 518 -16.55 -20.51 0.36
C GLU A 518 -15.35 -20.14 1.26
N ASN A 519 -14.16 -19.91 0.68
CA ASN A 519 -12.93 -19.68 1.44
C ASN A 519 -12.48 -18.21 1.48
N ALA A 520 -13.10 -17.30 0.72
CA ALA A 520 -12.68 -15.90 0.67
C ALA A 520 -12.72 -15.18 2.03
N ASP A 521 -13.74 -15.44 2.85
CA ASP A 521 -13.85 -14.85 4.18
C ASP A 521 -12.76 -15.38 5.13
N GLU A 522 -12.43 -16.68 5.04
CA GLU A 522 -11.35 -17.31 5.79
C GLU A 522 -9.98 -16.71 5.39
N TRP A 523 -9.74 -16.50 4.10
CA TRP A 523 -8.51 -15.86 3.60
C TRP A 523 -8.37 -14.39 4.02
N ASP A 524 -9.47 -13.64 4.17
CA ASP A 524 -9.43 -12.27 4.72
C ASP A 524 -9.07 -12.29 6.21
N GLU A 525 -9.65 -13.22 6.97
CA GLU A 525 -9.38 -13.36 8.41
C GLU A 525 -7.94 -13.83 8.71
N SER A 526 -7.39 -14.73 7.88
CA SER A 526 -6.01 -15.24 8.01
C SER A 526 -4.94 -14.30 7.43
N GLY A 527 -5.33 -13.32 6.62
CA GLY A 527 -4.41 -12.43 5.90
C GLY A 527 -3.80 -13.04 4.63
N GLU A 528 -4.35 -14.17 4.15
CA GLU A 528 -3.87 -14.87 2.96
C GLU A 528 -4.55 -14.38 1.66
N LEU A 529 -5.60 -13.57 1.75
CA LEU A 529 -6.34 -13.04 0.61
C LEU A 529 -5.45 -12.37 -0.45
N PRO A 530 -4.43 -11.56 -0.11
CA PRO A 530 -3.54 -10.98 -1.13
C PRO A 530 -2.80 -12.03 -1.96
N ASN A 531 -2.36 -13.14 -1.32
CA ASN A 531 -1.67 -14.22 -2.01
C ASN A 531 -2.62 -14.93 -2.98
N SER A 532 -3.83 -15.24 -2.53
CA SER A 532 -4.88 -15.84 -3.37
C SER A 532 -5.19 -14.99 -4.58
N VAL A 533 -5.40 -13.67 -4.39
CA VAL A 533 -5.68 -12.74 -5.48
C VAL A 533 -4.54 -12.69 -6.50
N SER A 534 -3.29 -12.61 -6.05
CA SER A 534 -2.12 -12.57 -6.94
C SER A 534 -1.97 -13.88 -7.73
N ASN A 535 -2.16 -15.03 -7.09
CA ASN A 535 -2.04 -16.34 -7.74
C ASN A 535 -3.14 -16.56 -8.78
N PHE A 536 -4.39 -16.18 -8.47
CA PHE A 536 -5.50 -16.23 -9.44
C PHE A 536 -5.35 -15.20 -10.58
N ALA A 537 -4.77 -14.04 -10.33
CA ALA A 537 -4.43 -13.09 -11.38
C ALA A 537 -3.38 -13.70 -12.34
N GLY A 538 -2.37 -14.39 -11.81
CA GLY A 538 -1.42 -15.19 -12.59
C GLY A 538 -2.11 -16.26 -13.44
N LEU A 539 -3.01 -17.05 -12.83
CA LEU A 539 -3.80 -18.07 -13.53
C LEU A 539 -4.60 -17.46 -14.69
N SER A 540 -5.25 -16.31 -14.47
CA SER A 540 -6.12 -15.66 -15.45
C SER A 540 -5.41 -15.26 -16.75
N LYS A 541 -4.07 -15.11 -16.73
CA LYS A 541 -3.28 -14.80 -17.93
C LYS A 541 -3.12 -16.00 -18.87
N VAL A 542 -3.09 -17.21 -18.31
CA VAL A 542 -2.82 -18.45 -19.06
C VAL A 542 -4.10 -19.24 -19.30
N TYR A 543 -5.03 -19.21 -18.36
CA TYR A 543 -6.25 -20.00 -18.37
C TYR A 543 -7.36 -19.37 -19.21
N ASN A 544 -8.00 -20.18 -20.06
CA ASN A 544 -9.07 -19.77 -20.99
C ASN A 544 -10.35 -20.63 -20.84
N GLY A 545 -10.58 -21.26 -19.68
CA GLY A 545 -11.81 -22.01 -19.40
C GLY A 545 -13.01 -21.12 -19.05
N ASP A 546 -14.19 -21.73 -18.99
CA ASP A 546 -15.48 -21.08 -18.74
C ASP A 546 -15.57 -20.47 -17.32
N ALA A 547 -14.81 -21.00 -16.36
CA ALA A 547 -14.80 -20.51 -14.98
C ALA A 547 -14.09 -19.17 -14.78
N LYS A 548 -13.28 -18.74 -15.76
CA LYS A 548 -12.49 -17.50 -15.72
C LYS A 548 -13.29 -16.27 -15.26
N PRO A 549 -14.38 -15.87 -15.94
CA PRO A 549 -15.17 -14.72 -15.51
C PRO A 549 -15.83 -14.89 -14.13
N HIS A 550 -16.11 -16.13 -13.71
CA HIS A 550 -16.79 -16.42 -12.45
C HIS A 550 -15.86 -16.18 -11.25
N PHE A 551 -14.70 -16.85 -11.22
CA PHE A 551 -13.77 -16.67 -10.11
C PHE A 551 -13.19 -15.24 -10.06
N GLN A 552 -12.99 -14.58 -11.22
CA GLN A 552 -12.58 -13.17 -11.26
C GLN A 552 -13.59 -12.27 -10.57
N LYS A 553 -14.89 -12.45 -10.89
CA LYS A 553 -15.97 -11.69 -10.25
C LYS A 553 -16.06 -11.96 -8.75
N SER A 554 -15.91 -13.22 -8.33
CA SER A 554 -15.93 -13.62 -6.92
C SER A 554 -14.77 -12.99 -6.14
N LEU A 555 -13.54 -13.06 -6.66
CA LEU A 555 -12.36 -12.43 -6.03
C LEU A 555 -12.49 -10.91 -5.91
N VAL A 556 -12.93 -10.24 -6.97
CA VAL A 556 -13.16 -8.79 -6.96
C VAL A 556 -14.21 -8.42 -5.91
N ALA A 557 -15.31 -9.19 -5.82
CA ALA A 557 -16.34 -8.98 -4.82
C ALA A 557 -15.86 -9.25 -3.38
N SER A 558 -14.91 -10.17 -3.18
CA SER A 558 -14.29 -10.44 -1.88
C SER A 558 -13.37 -9.29 -1.46
N VAL A 559 -12.52 -8.78 -2.36
CA VAL A 559 -11.68 -7.59 -2.08
C VAL A 559 -12.54 -6.36 -1.79
N MET A 560 -13.69 -6.19 -2.44
CA MET A 560 -14.63 -5.11 -2.12
C MET A 560 -15.27 -5.21 -0.73
N ARG A 561 -15.33 -6.41 -0.13
CA ARG A 561 -15.90 -6.69 1.19
C ARG A 561 -14.87 -6.78 2.31
N MET A 562 -13.58 -6.71 1.96
CA MET A 562 -12.44 -6.82 2.86
C MET A 562 -12.52 -5.80 4.01
N ARG A 563 -12.30 -6.28 5.24
CA ARG A 563 -12.41 -5.43 6.45
C ARG A 563 -11.08 -4.92 6.97
N ARG A 564 -10.00 -5.64 6.73
CA ARG A 564 -8.66 -5.31 7.23
C ARG A 564 -7.74 -4.94 6.08
N PHE A 565 -6.77 -4.08 6.35
CA PHE A 565 -5.78 -3.68 5.35
C PHE A 565 -4.37 -3.74 5.94
N SER A 566 -3.49 -4.52 5.30
CA SER A 566 -2.06 -4.57 5.61
C SER A 566 -1.31 -3.52 4.80
N PHE A 567 -0.48 -2.73 5.48
CA PHE A 567 0.39 -1.73 4.85
C PHE A 567 1.79 -2.27 4.49
N ASP A 568 1.99 -3.59 4.51
CA ASP A 568 3.22 -4.20 4.00
C ASP A 568 3.28 -4.08 2.45
N PRO A 569 4.36 -3.52 1.88
CA PRO A 569 4.56 -3.44 0.44
C PRO A 569 4.37 -4.73 -0.34
N GLN A 570 4.70 -5.88 0.24
CA GLN A 570 4.51 -7.17 -0.42
C GLN A 570 3.02 -7.55 -0.45
N ASP A 571 2.30 -7.34 0.65
CA ASP A 571 0.90 -7.73 0.79
C ASP A 571 0.01 -6.89 -0.12
N TYR A 572 0.05 -5.56 -0.01
CA TYR A 572 -0.80 -4.73 -0.87
C TYR A 572 -0.36 -4.80 -2.34
N GLY A 573 0.93 -5.05 -2.62
CA GLY A 573 1.42 -5.28 -3.98
C GLY A 573 0.76 -6.49 -4.63
N ARG A 574 0.64 -7.60 -3.88
CA ARG A 574 -0.09 -8.80 -4.31
C ARG A 574 -1.60 -8.55 -4.43
N LEU A 575 -2.18 -7.82 -3.48
CA LEU A 575 -3.60 -7.44 -3.51
C LEU A 575 -3.96 -6.62 -4.76
N LEU A 576 -3.10 -5.67 -5.16
CA LEU A 576 -3.31 -4.81 -6.34
C LEU A 576 -3.36 -5.58 -7.67
N ALA A 577 -2.98 -6.87 -7.69
CA ALA A 577 -3.21 -7.75 -8.83
C ALA A 577 -4.72 -7.92 -9.14
N VAL A 578 -5.61 -7.62 -8.18
CA VAL A 578 -7.06 -7.56 -8.39
C VAL A 578 -7.46 -6.63 -9.54
N ILE A 579 -6.66 -5.60 -9.82
CA ILE A 579 -6.93 -4.63 -10.89
C ILE A 579 -6.79 -5.28 -12.27
N GLU A 580 -5.90 -6.26 -12.42
CA GLU A 580 -5.69 -7.00 -13.67
C GLU A 580 -6.87 -7.92 -14.02
N ILE A 581 -7.63 -8.35 -13.01
CA ILE A 581 -8.76 -9.28 -13.16
C ILE A 581 -10.13 -8.59 -13.10
N ALA A 582 -10.19 -7.31 -12.72
CA ALA A 582 -11.43 -6.58 -12.57
C ALA A 582 -11.98 -6.11 -13.93
N HIS A 583 -13.29 -6.24 -14.14
CA HIS A 583 -13.93 -5.67 -15.33
C HIS A 583 -13.90 -4.13 -15.27
N PRO A 584 -13.76 -3.41 -16.40
CA PRO A 584 -13.72 -1.94 -16.42
C PRO A 584 -14.86 -1.25 -15.66
N ASP A 585 -16.06 -1.83 -15.68
CA ASP A 585 -17.24 -1.28 -14.98
C ASP A 585 -17.15 -1.40 -13.45
N GLN A 586 -16.36 -2.36 -12.95
CA GLN A 586 -16.18 -2.62 -11.52
C GLN A 586 -15.03 -1.81 -10.91
N LEU A 587 -14.07 -1.36 -11.72
CA LEU A 587 -12.89 -0.62 -11.27
C LEU A 587 -13.22 0.60 -10.39
N PRO A 588 -14.22 1.46 -10.68
CA PRO A 588 -14.52 2.60 -9.82
C PRO A 588 -14.98 2.21 -8.42
N VAL A 589 -15.78 1.14 -8.31
CA VAL A 589 -16.27 0.65 -7.02
C VAL A 589 -15.15 -0.02 -6.23
N LEU A 590 -14.28 -0.77 -6.92
CA LEU A 590 -13.13 -1.46 -6.34
C LEU A 590 -12.09 -0.48 -5.79
N VAL A 591 -11.74 0.54 -6.57
CA VAL A 591 -10.81 1.59 -6.11
C VAL A 591 -11.40 2.33 -4.91
N ARG A 592 -12.70 2.63 -4.94
CA ARG A 592 -13.38 3.25 -3.80
C ARG A 592 -13.33 2.37 -2.56
N SER A 593 -13.59 1.07 -2.66
CA SER A 593 -13.52 0.16 -1.51
C SER A 593 -12.10 0.06 -0.97
N LEU A 594 -11.07 -0.05 -1.82
CA LEU A 594 -9.66 -0.10 -1.40
C LEU A 594 -9.23 1.19 -0.67
N ILE A 595 -9.64 2.36 -1.15
CA ILE A 595 -9.39 3.64 -0.47
C ILE A 595 -10.14 3.66 0.88
N ALA A 596 -11.40 3.24 0.92
CA ALA A 596 -12.20 3.23 2.14
C ALA A 596 -11.62 2.29 3.21
N THR A 597 -11.23 1.06 2.84
CA THR A 597 -10.68 0.08 3.77
C THR A 597 -9.29 0.48 4.25
N SER A 598 -8.41 0.95 3.36
CA SER A 598 -7.07 1.43 3.75
C SER A 598 -7.14 2.66 4.68
N HIS A 599 -8.01 3.62 4.38
CA HIS A 599 -8.23 4.80 5.23
C HIS A 599 -8.91 4.44 6.56
N GLY A 600 -9.93 3.56 6.54
CA GLY A 600 -10.60 3.07 7.74
C GLY A 600 -9.65 2.39 8.73
N SER A 601 -8.73 1.56 8.21
CA SER A 601 -7.68 0.90 9.00
C SER A 601 -6.76 1.88 9.75
N GLN A 602 -6.51 3.07 9.17
CA GLN A 602 -5.75 4.13 9.83
C GLN A 602 -6.58 4.87 10.89
N ASN A 603 -7.82 5.21 10.57
CA ASN A 603 -8.72 5.98 11.45
C ASN A 603 -9.14 5.25 12.74
N ASP A 604 -8.97 3.93 12.83
CA ASP A 604 -9.17 3.19 14.09
C ASP A 604 -8.18 3.62 15.19
N LYS A 605 -7.06 4.27 14.82
CA LYS A 605 -6.10 4.87 15.76
C LYS A 605 -6.61 6.23 16.26
N LYS A 606 -6.56 6.44 17.57
CA LYS A 606 -6.99 7.72 18.21
C LYS A 606 -6.16 8.95 17.79
N ILE A 607 -4.88 8.77 17.44
CA ILE A 607 -3.96 9.82 17.00
C ILE A 607 -3.12 9.23 15.88
N LEU A 608 -3.08 9.88 14.72
CA LEU A 608 -2.29 9.41 13.58
C LEU A 608 -0.86 9.96 13.69
N GLN A 609 0.13 9.18 13.25
CA GLN A 609 1.52 9.64 13.22
C GLN A 609 1.95 10.01 11.79
N ILE A 610 3.13 10.61 11.67
CA ILE A 610 3.72 10.98 10.37
C ILE A 610 3.90 9.73 9.50
N GLU A 611 4.37 8.63 10.09
CA GLU A 611 4.63 7.36 9.40
C GLU A 611 3.35 6.73 8.83
N ASP A 612 2.18 7.01 9.41
CA ASP A 612 0.89 6.53 8.92
C ASP A 612 0.50 7.23 7.61
N GLY A 613 0.79 8.53 7.49
CA GLY A 613 0.63 9.30 6.26
C GLY A 613 1.55 8.83 5.14
N ILE A 614 2.82 8.54 5.47
CA ILE A 614 3.81 8.01 4.53
C ILE A 614 3.35 6.65 3.96
N ARG A 615 2.97 5.71 4.84
CA ARG A 615 2.50 4.38 4.43
C ARG A 615 1.29 4.45 3.50
N TRP A 616 0.35 5.35 3.79
CA TRP A 616 -0.85 5.49 2.98
C TRP A 616 -0.56 6.10 1.60
N VAL A 617 0.28 7.15 1.53
CA VAL A 617 0.62 7.76 0.24
C VAL A 617 1.44 6.81 -0.64
N SER A 618 2.32 5.98 -0.05
CA SER A 618 3.03 4.92 -0.78
C SER A 618 2.08 3.85 -1.32
N PHE A 619 1.05 3.45 -0.56
CA PHE A 619 0.00 2.58 -1.08
C PHE A 619 -0.74 3.24 -2.26
N LEU A 620 -1.17 4.49 -2.11
CA LEU A 620 -1.87 5.24 -3.15
C LEU A 620 -1.00 5.43 -4.41
N GLY A 621 0.31 5.63 -4.26
CA GLY A 621 1.26 5.71 -5.37
C GLY A 621 1.39 4.40 -6.15
N ASN A 622 1.45 3.26 -5.45
CA ASN A 622 1.45 1.95 -6.10
C ASN A 622 0.12 1.66 -6.81
N LEU A 623 -1.01 2.01 -6.17
CA LEU A 623 -2.33 1.94 -6.79
C LEU A 623 -2.42 2.84 -8.03
N HIS A 624 -1.90 4.07 -7.96
CA HIS A 624 -1.87 5.01 -9.08
C HIS A 624 -1.09 4.43 -10.26
N ARG A 625 0.13 3.95 -10.01
CA ARG A 625 0.99 3.32 -11.02
C ARG A 625 0.30 2.14 -11.70
N LYS A 626 -0.39 1.29 -10.93
CA LYS A 626 -1.13 0.13 -11.45
C LYS A 626 -2.35 0.53 -12.29
N LEU A 627 -3.09 1.57 -11.88
CA LEU A 627 -4.21 2.09 -12.67
C LEU A 627 -3.74 2.78 -13.96
N THR A 628 -2.59 3.45 -13.93
CA THR A 628 -2.02 4.07 -15.14
C THR A 628 -1.51 3.03 -16.14
N SER A 629 -1.00 1.89 -15.69
CA SER A 629 -0.61 0.80 -16.62
C SER A 629 -1.81 0.19 -17.34
N GLU A 630 -2.99 0.20 -16.73
CA GLU A 630 -4.25 -0.31 -17.28
C GLU A 630 -5.10 0.79 -17.97
N ALA A 631 -4.46 1.88 -18.43
CA ALA A 631 -5.07 3.01 -19.15
C ALA A 631 -6.20 3.76 -18.41
N SER A 632 -6.21 3.74 -17.07
CA SER A 632 -7.24 4.37 -16.22
C SER A 632 -6.71 5.57 -15.41
N ASN A 633 -5.95 6.47 -16.08
CA ASN A 633 -5.15 7.52 -15.44
C ASN A 633 -5.95 8.47 -14.51
N ASN A 634 -7.22 8.75 -14.83
CA ASN A 634 -8.05 9.72 -14.10
C ASN A 634 -8.95 9.08 -13.02
N LEU A 635 -8.89 7.76 -12.82
CA LEU A 635 -9.81 7.08 -11.90
C LEU A 635 -9.48 7.36 -10.43
N LEU A 636 -8.20 7.27 -10.06
CA LEU A 636 -7.77 7.49 -8.67
C LEU A 636 -8.07 8.91 -8.19
N PRO A 637 -7.69 10.00 -8.90
CA PRO A 637 -8.03 11.37 -8.47
C PRO A 637 -9.54 11.58 -8.31
N ARG A 638 -10.35 11.00 -9.20
CA ARG A 638 -11.82 11.14 -9.18
C ARG A 638 -12.46 10.45 -7.97
N GLU A 639 -12.01 9.26 -7.59
CA GLU A 639 -12.56 8.56 -6.43
C GLU A 639 -12.00 9.09 -5.12
N LEU A 640 -10.72 9.46 -5.08
CA LEU A 640 -10.06 10.03 -3.90
C LEU A 640 -10.70 11.37 -3.49
N GLY A 641 -11.11 12.18 -4.46
CA GLY A 641 -11.82 13.45 -4.22
C GLY A 641 -13.23 13.31 -3.60
N LYS A 642 -13.73 12.08 -3.39
CA LYS A 642 -15.02 11.82 -2.71
C LYS A 642 -14.86 11.53 -1.22
N PHE A 643 -13.64 11.34 -0.73
CA PHE A 643 -13.36 11.01 0.66
C PHE A 643 -12.93 12.25 1.45
N ALA A 644 -13.57 12.46 2.60
CA ALA A 644 -13.08 13.37 3.63
C ALA A 644 -12.02 12.62 4.46
N ILE A 645 -10.81 13.14 4.50
CA ILE A 645 -9.67 12.51 5.16
C ILE A 645 -9.45 13.14 6.52
N SER A 646 -8.76 12.41 7.41
CA SER A 646 -8.37 12.92 8.72
C SER A 646 -7.66 14.28 8.62
N SER A 647 -8.07 15.21 9.49
CA SER A 647 -7.49 16.56 9.60
C SER A 647 -6.27 16.61 10.53
N ASP A 648 -5.70 15.46 10.91
CA ASP A 648 -4.53 15.38 11.78
C ASP A 648 -3.28 15.99 11.09
N PRO A 649 -2.65 17.03 11.66
CA PRO A 649 -1.48 17.68 11.07
C PRO A 649 -0.30 16.73 10.84
N ARG A 650 -0.12 15.72 11.69
CA ARG A 650 1.01 14.77 11.63
C ARG A 650 0.87 13.88 10.40
N PHE A 651 -0.33 13.34 10.21
CA PHE A 651 -0.66 12.50 9.07
C PHE A 651 -0.52 13.26 7.75
N LEU A 652 -1.04 14.49 7.71
CA LEU A 652 -0.98 15.34 6.51
C LEU A 652 0.44 15.76 6.16
N PHE A 653 1.30 16.02 7.16
CA PHE A 653 2.71 16.27 6.95
C PHE A 653 3.40 15.07 6.29
N GLY A 654 3.23 13.86 6.85
CA GLY A 654 3.82 12.64 6.30
C GLY A 654 3.32 12.29 4.89
N PHE A 655 2.03 12.51 4.63
CA PHE A 655 1.48 12.38 3.29
C PHE A 655 2.12 13.38 2.32
N ALA A 656 2.15 14.67 2.67
CA ALA A 656 2.66 15.73 1.82
C ALA A 656 4.16 15.54 1.50
N ALA A 657 4.95 15.11 2.48
CA ALA A 657 6.39 14.87 2.33
C ALA A 657 6.71 13.79 1.27
N HIS A 658 5.84 12.79 1.10
CA HIS A 658 6.04 11.69 0.16
C HIS A 658 5.14 11.73 -1.09
N ALA A 659 4.16 12.63 -1.13
CA ALA A 659 3.18 12.73 -2.21
C ALA A 659 3.84 12.88 -3.60
N ALA A 660 4.76 13.85 -3.73
CA ALA A 660 5.46 14.11 -4.99
C ALA A 660 6.30 12.91 -5.46
N LYS A 661 6.98 12.23 -4.52
CA LYS A 661 7.80 11.03 -4.81
C LYS A 661 6.95 9.88 -5.35
N GLU A 662 5.73 9.72 -4.84
CA GLU A 662 4.81 8.64 -5.21
C GLU A 662 3.89 9.00 -6.39
N GLY A 663 4.03 10.21 -6.95
CA GLY A 663 3.20 10.68 -8.07
C GLY A 663 1.74 10.98 -7.69
N VAL A 664 1.48 11.22 -6.40
CA VAL A 664 0.15 11.56 -5.86
C VAL A 664 0.15 13.03 -5.46
N ARG A 665 -1.00 13.70 -5.53
CA ARG A 665 -1.15 15.08 -5.05
C ARG A 665 -2.14 15.18 -3.91
N LEU A 666 -1.84 16.02 -2.92
CA LEU A 666 -2.74 16.31 -1.81
C LEU A 666 -3.99 17.07 -2.32
N SER A 667 -3.86 17.81 -3.43
CA SER A 667 -4.98 18.47 -4.12
C SER A 667 -6.04 17.53 -4.70
N TRP A 668 -5.77 16.23 -4.82
CA TRP A 668 -6.77 15.24 -5.25
C TRP A 668 -7.77 14.88 -4.15
N LEU A 669 -7.53 15.30 -2.91
CA LEU A 669 -8.40 15.05 -1.78
C LEU A 669 -9.58 16.03 -1.77
N SER A 670 -10.72 15.64 -1.18
CA SER A 670 -11.87 16.54 -1.05
C SER A 670 -11.51 17.72 -0.13
N GLN A 671 -11.67 18.93 -0.63
CA GLN A 671 -11.38 20.22 0.03
C GLN A 671 -12.31 20.56 1.21
N ALA A 672 -13.04 19.60 1.80
CA ALA A 672 -13.91 19.82 2.95
C ALA A 672 -13.08 20.11 4.21
N ARG A 673 -12.55 21.33 4.29
CA ARG A 673 -11.90 22.01 5.42
C ARG A 673 -11.06 21.10 6.31
N ILE A 674 -9.82 20.88 5.88
CA ILE A 674 -8.72 20.58 6.80
C ILE A 674 -8.53 21.85 7.65
N ASP A 675 -9.20 21.89 8.80
CA ASP A 675 -9.02 22.91 9.82
C ASP A 675 -8.10 22.32 10.89
N PHE A 676 -6.88 22.87 11.00
CA PHE A 676 -5.84 22.34 11.89
C PHE A 676 -6.09 22.63 13.37
N GLY A 677 -7.22 23.24 13.75
CA GLY A 677 -7.66 23.29 15.14
C GLY A 677 -6.56 23.66 16.12
N GLY A 678 -5.88 24.80 15.92
CA GLY A 678 -4.88 25.32 16.86
C GLY A 678 -3.57 24.51 17.02
N GLU A 679 -3.45 23.29 16.52
CA GLU A 679 -2.24 22.43 16.60
C GLU A 679 -1.21 22.68 15.48
N ASN A 680 -1.35 23.80 14.77
CA ASN A 680 -0.37 24.27 13.79
C ASN A 680 1.02 24.57 14.37
N SER A 681 1.17 24.57 15.70
CA SER A 681 2.44 24.81 16.40
C SER A 681 3.49 23.71 16.21
N LEU A 682 3.15 22.57 15.61
CA LEU A 682 4.07 21.44 15.43
C LEU A 682 4.96 21.57 14.19
N TYR A 683 4.50 22.28 13.15
CA TYR A 683 5.25 22.44 11.90
C TYR A 683 6.61 23.15 12.05
N PRO A 684 6.77 24.19 12.89
CA PRO A 684 8.09 24.75 13.18
C PRO A 684 9.08 23.71 13.73
N THR A 685 8.63 22.87 14.66
CA THR A 685 9.44 21.76 15.20
C THR A 685 9.79 20.74 14.11
N TYR A 686 8.84 20.38 13.25
CA TYR A 686 9.09 19.46 12.12
C TYR A 686 10.06 20.03 11.08
N ALA A 687 9.98 21.34 10.80
CA ALA A 687 10.91 22.01 9.92
C ALA A 687 12.36 21.94 10.44
N ALA A 688 12.55 22.04 11.76
CA ALA A 688 13.87 21.90 12.36
C ALA A 688 14.32 20.44 12.49
N GLU A 689 13.45 19.52 12.88
CA GLU A 689 13.82 18.12 13.12
C GLU A 689 13.96 17.30 11.83
N ARG A 690 13.09 17.56 10.84
CA ARG A 690 13.00 16.83 9.55
C ARG A 690 12.96 17.80 8.35
N PRO A 691 14.03 18.58 8.12
CA PRO A 691 14.05 19.63 7.10
C PRO A 691 13.86 19.10 5.66
N ALA A 692 14.44 17.96 5.26
CA ALA A 692 14.16 17.35 3.96
C ALA A 692 12.69 17.00 3.73
N GLU A 693 12.04 16.33 4.70
CA GLU A 693 10.62 15.97 4.63
C GLU A 693 9.74 17.22 4.53
N MET A 694 10.06 18.25 5.33
CA MET A 694 9.36 19.54 5.27
C MET A 694 9.54 20.22 3.92
N ARG A 695 10.76 20.24 3.36
CA ARG A 695 11.03 20.81 2.03
C ARG A 695 10.24 20.11 0.93
N ALA A 696 10.11 18.78 1.01
CA ALA A 696 9.29 18.01 0.08
C ALA A 696 7.77 18.26 0.26
N ALA A 697 7.31 18.42 1.52
CA ALA A 697 5.92 18.69 1.85
C ALA A 697 5.49 20.12 1.50
N PHE A 698 6.40 21.09 1.62
CA PHE A 698 6.11 22.52 1.61
C PHE A 698 5.33 22.99 0.38
N PRO A 699 5.65 22.60 -0.87
CA PRO A 699 4.89 23.03 -2.04
C PRO A 699 3.44 22.57 -2.03
N GLU A 700 3.17 21.32 -1.62
CA GLU A 700 1.81 20.78 -1.53
C GLU A 700 1.01 21.48 -0.43
N LEU A 701 1.63 21.69 0.75
CA LEU A 701 1.00 22.38 1.88
C LEU A 701 0.67 23.85 1.54
N LEU A 702 1.56 24.55 0.82
CA LEU A 702 1.32 25.92 0.34
C LEU A 702 0.20 25.98 -0.70
N SER A 703 0.17 25.03 -1.65
CA SER A 703 -0.84 25.03 -2.73
C SER A 703 -2.28 24.93 -2.21
N LEU A 704 -2.46 24.33 -1.02
CA LEU A 704 -3.75 24.16 -0.36
C LEU A 704 -4.01 25.20 0.74
N ASN A 705 -3.14 26.20 0.89
CA ASN A 705 -3.19 27.21 1.97
C ASN A 705 -3.25 26.60 3.38
N LEU A 706 -2.61 25.43 3.58
CA LEU A 706 -2.57 24.75 4.87
C LEU A 706 -1.62 25.45 5.85
N ILE A 707 -0.57 26.09 5.33
CA ILE A 707 0.35 26.93 6.08
C ILE A 707 -0.01 28.39 5.84
N ASN A 708 -0.59 29.04 6.85
CA ASN A 708 -0.89 30.48 6.83
C ASN A 708 0.39 31.34 6.95
N ASP A 709 0.28 32.65 6.73
CA ASP A 709 1.45 33.53 6.72
C ASP A 709 2.15 33.63 8.09
N GLU A 710 1.40 33.58 9.19
CA GLU A 710 1.94 33.56 10.56
C GLU A 710 2.81 32.32 10.83
N LEU A 711 2.38 31.15 10.34
CA LEU A 711 3.15 29.92 10.48
C LEU A 711 4.41 29.94 9.61
N LYS A 712 4.38 30.55 8.42
CA LYS A 712 5.60 30.72 7.61
C LYS A 712 6.64 31.53 8.38
N VAL A 713 6.21 32.60 9.06
CA VAL A 713 7.08 33.41 9.93
C VAL A 713 7.60 32.58 11.09
N SER A 714 6.73 31.83 11.79
CA SER A 714 7.14 30.97 12.90
C SER A 714 8.11 29.86 12.50
N ILE A 715 7.90 29.21 11.34
CA ILE A 715 8.81 28.22 10.78
C ILE A 715 10.17 28.85 10.51
N PHE A 716 10.20 30.02 9.86
CA PHE A 716 11.44 30.73 9.59
C PHE A 716 12.18 31.13 10.87
N SER A 717 11.49 31.73 11.85
CA SER A 717 12.10 32.11 13.13
C SER A 717 12.71 30.92 13.87
N TYR A 718 12.02 29.77 13.88
CA TYR A 718 12.55 28.56 14.51
C TYR A 718 13.77 28.00 13.76
N LEU A 719 13.77 28.06 12.42
CA LEU A 719 14.95 27.70 11.62
C LEU A 719 16.14 28.64 11.88
N VAL A 720 15.91 29.95 12.03
CA VAL A 720 16.95 30.91 12.40
C VAL A 720 17.55 30.57 13.76
N GLU A 721 16.73 30.25 14.76
CA GLU A 721 17.21 29.84 16.09
C GLU A 721 18.08 28.57 16.03
N GLN A 722 17.76 27.60 15.16
CA GLN A 722 18.59 26.41 14.97
C GLN A 722 19.89 26.70 14.22
N LEU A 723 19.86 27.59 13.23
CA LEU A 723 21.05 27.97 12.45
C LEU A 723 22.02 28.88 13.25
N GLU A 724 21.52 29.60 14.25
CA GLU A 724 22.32 30.42 15.19
C GLU A 724 23.00 29.58 16.28
N ALA A 725 22.57 28.32 16.49
CA ALA A 725 23.07 27.49 17.57
C ALA A 725 24.58 27.19 17.44
N PRO A 726 25.36 27.29 18.53
CA PRO A 726 26.82 27.18 18.49
C PRO A 726 27.35 25.75 18.27
N GLU A 727 26.52 24.73 18.53
CA GLU A 727 26.86 23.32 18.28
C GLU A 727 25.84 22.72 17.30
N VAL A 728 26.33 22.31 16.13
CA VAL A 728 25.53 21.61 15.11
C VAL A 728 25.89 20.12 15.16
N GLY A 729 24.92 19.28 15.53
CA GLY A 729 25.14 17.84 15.66
C GLY A 729 25.23 17.07 14.34
N ASP A 730 24.68 17.60 13.24
CA ASP A 730 24.64 16.98 11.92
C ASP A 730 24.70 18.06 10.81
N MET A 731 25.77 18.02 10.01
CA MET A 731 25.99 19.00 8.93
C MET A 731 25.03 18.82 7.76
N VAL A 732 24.52 17.61 7.50
CA VAL A 732 23.50 17.37 6.46
C VAL A 732 22.19 18.03 6.89
N LYS A 733 21.83 17.91 8.17
CA LYS A 733 20.66 18.56 8.73
C LYS A 733 20.76 20.10 8.68
N PHE A 734 21.94 20.65 9.00
CA PHE A 734 22.20 22.09 8.89
C PHE A 734 22.04 22.60 7.46
N ARG A 735 22.62 21.87 6.49
CA ARG A 735 22.48 22.15 5.06
C ARG A 735 21.01 22.26 4.65
N GLU A 736 20.21 21.24 5.00
CA GLU A 736 18.79 21.18 4.66
C GLU A 736 17.96 22.26 5.37
N GLN A 737 18.29 22.60 6.63
CA GLN A 737 17.66 23.69 7.36
C GLN A 737 17.89 25.05 6.69
N LEU A 738 19.11 25.30 6.21
CA LEU A 738 19.47 26.55 5.53
C LEU A 738 18.76 26.68 4.17
N GLU A 739 18.70 25.59 3.40
CA GLU A 739 17.94 25.58 2.14
C GLU A 739 16.44 25.77 2.37
N LEU A 740 15.88 25.12 3.39
CA LEU A 740 14.49 25.30 3.78
C LEU A 740 14.22 26.74 4.24
N ALA A 741 15.12 27.35 5.02
CA ALA A 741 14.99 28.74 5.45
C ALA A 741 14.92 29.69 4.24
N ALA A 742 15.78 29.51 3.25
CA ALA A 742 15.75 30.30 2.01
C ALA A 742 14.45 30.11 1.22
N GLU A 743 13.93 28.88 1.13
CA GLU A 743 12.67 28.58 0.45
C GLU A 743 11.46 29.16 1.20
N VAL A 744 11.42 29.05 2.53
CA VAL A 744 10.38 29.65 3.38
C VAL A 744 10.41 31.17 3.24
N TYR A 745 11.59 31.80 3.32
CA TYR A 745 11.72 33.24 3.12
C TYR A 745 11.13 33.69 1.78
N SER A 746 11.39 32.91 0.72
CA SER A 746 10.91 33.23 -0.63
C SER A 746 9.39 33.24 -0.76
N VAL A 747 8.65 32.56 0.12
CA VAL A 747 7.18 32.51 0.06
C VAL A 747 6.49 33.38 1.12
N VAL A 748 7.23 33.97 2.06
CA VAL A 748 6.67 34.91 3.05
C VAL A 748 6.26 36.22 2.35
N PRO A 749 5.07 36.76 2.63
CA PRO A 749 4.62 38.05 2.08
C PRO A 749 5.56 39.22 2.41
N HIS A 750 5.75 40.14 1.46
CA HIS A 750 6.72 41.24 1.57
C HIS A 750 6.53 42.13 2.81
N ASN A 751 5.28 42.34 3.25
CA ASN A 751 4.94 43.15 4.43
C ASN A 751 5.41 42.52 5.75
N MET A 752 5.50 41.18 5.84
CA MET A 752 5.90 40.46 7.05
C MET A 752 7.41 40.12 7.06
N ARG A 753 8.12 40.33 5.95
CA ARG A 753 9.56 40.03 5.86
C ARG A 753 10.43 40.87 6.79
N LYS A 754 9.96 42.04 7.21
CA LYS A 754 10.66 42.91 8.17
C LYS A 754 10.82 42.26 9.54
N ASP A 755 9.92 41.35 9.89
CA ASP A 755 9.88 40.70 11.20
C ASP A 755 10.78 39.43 11.24
N LEU A 756 11.27 38.98 10.09
CA LEU A 756 12.03 37.72 9.95
C LEU A 756 13.47 37.80 10.48
N ASN A 757 14.04 38.98 10.71
CA ASN A 757 15.41 39.19 11.23
C ASN A 757 16.47 38.22 10.64
N ALA A 758 16.44 37.99 9.32
CA ALA A 758 17.31 37.02 8.64
C ALA A 758 18.82 37.30 8.82
N GLU A 759 19.17 38.55 9.11
CA GLU A 759 20.52 38.99 9.46
C GLU A 759 21.13 38.30 10.69
N LYS A 760 20.29 37.78 11.61
CA LYS A 760 20.76 37.05 12.80
C LYS A 760 21.52 35.77 12.46
N ILE A 761 21.18 35.11 11.34
CA ILE A 761 21.86 33.88 10.88
C ILE A 761 23.36 34.13 10.71
N PHE A 762 23.73 35.35 10.30
CA PHE A 762 25.10 35.73 9.97
C PHE A 762 25.86 36.40 11.13
N ALA A 763 25.29 36.43 12.34
CA ALA A 763 25.87 37.12 13.50
C ALA A 763 27.09 36.39 14.10
N THR A 764 27.17 35.08 13.94
CA THR A 764 28.19 34.20 14.53
C THR A 764 29.18 33.72 13.47
N SER A 765 30.48 33.73 13.76
CA SER A 765 31.53 33.26 12.83
C SER A 765 31.44 31.77 12.51
N GLN A 766 30.94 30.96 13.45
CA GLN A 766 30.72 29.51 13.31
C GLN A 766 29.76 29.16 12.17
N PHE A 767 28.80 30.03 11.85
CA PHE A 767 27.89 29.80 10.72
C PHE A 767 28.65 29.63 9.40
N PHE A 768 29.67 30.45 9.15
CA PHE A 768 30.44 30.41 7.89
C PHE A 768 31.33 29.16 7.80
N GLU A 769 31.82 28.67 8.94
CA GLU A 769 32.54 27.40 9.04
C GLU A 769 31.59 26.23 8.75
N HIS A 770 30.45 26.14 9.46
CA HIS A 770 29.43 25.12 9.23
C HIS A 770 28.88 25.14 7.81
N LEU A 771 28.68 26.33 7.21
CA LEU A 771 28.26 26.46 5.82
C LEU A 771 29.25 25.76 4.89
N THR A 772 30.55 26.02 5.06
CA THR A 772 31.60 25.45 4.21
C THR A 772 31.72 23.94 4.44
N GLU A 773 31.64 23.47 5.69
CA GLU A 773 31.67 22.04 6.04
C GLU A 773 30.44 21.26 5.55
N SER A 774 29.29 21.93 5.45
CA SER A 774 28.03 21.32 5.02
C SER A 774 27.91 21.12 3.50
N MET A 775 28.79 21.75 2.71
CA MET A 775 28.77 21.67 1.25
C MET A 775 29.30 20.32 0.77
N GLU A 776 28.56 19.64 -0.12
CA GLU A 776 29.01 18.38 -0.74
C GLU A 776 30.10 18.61 -1.81
N SER A 777 30.13 19.80 -2.40
CA SER A 777 31.07 20.21 -3.43
C SER A 777 31.25 21.73 -3.43
N GLU A 778 32.32 22.23 -4.05
CA GLU A 778 32.57 23.68 -4.17
C GLU A 778 31.44 24.43 -4.92
N SER A 779 30.67 23.73 -5.77
CA SER A 779 29.57 24.31 -6.53
C SER A 779 28.19 24.17 -5.88
N ASP A 780 28.11 23.60 -4.67
CA ASP A 780 26.84 23.29 -3.99
C ASP A 780 25.90 24.50 -3.90
N ALA A 781 24.62 24.27 -4.21
CA ALA A 781 23.56 25.28 -4.28
C ALA A 781 23.22 25.91 -2.91
N VAL A 782 23.58 25.26 -1.81
CA VAL A 782 23.35 25.75 -0.44
C VAL A 782 24.06 27.07 -0.20
N PHE A 783 25.28 27.24 -0.73
CA PHE A 783 26.01 28.51 -0.68
C PHE A 783 25.23 29.63 -1.37
N GLY A 784 24.57 29.32 -2.50
CA GLY A 784 23.65 30.23 -3.18
C GLY A 784 22.41 30.57 -2.33
N SER A 785 21.88 29.61 -1.58
CA SER A 785 20.76 29.85 -0.65
C SER A 785 21.16 30.78 0.51
N ALA A 786 22.39 30.65 1.02
CA ALA A 786 22.97 31.54 2.02
C ALA A 786 23.18 32.96 1.47
N LEU A 787 23.77 33.09 0.28
CA LEU A 787 23.95 34.39 -0.40
C LEU A 787 22.60 35.07 -0.67
N PHE A 788 21.58 34.32 -1.09
CA PHE A 788 20.23 34.85 -1.27
C PHE A 788 19.71 35.49 0.01
N LEU A 789 19.77 34.80 1.15
CA LEU A 789 19.33 35.31 2.44
C LEU A 789 20.13 36.56 2.88
N ALA A 790 21.45 36.54 2.69
CA ALA A 790 22.32 37.69 2.98
C ALA A 790 21.97 38.93 2.14
N MET A 791 21.57 38.74 0.87
CA MET A 791 21.15 39.82 -0.02
C MET A 791 19.83 40.48 0.41
N GLN A 792 19.02 39.84 1.28
CA GLN A 792 17.75 40.41 1.74
C GLN A 792 17.88 41.29 2.99
N SER A 793 19.06 41.34 3.62
CA SER A 793 19.29 42.12 4.84
C SER A 793 19.23 43.64 4.57
N PRO A 794 18.68 44.45 5.50
CA PRO A 794 18.61 45.90 5.37
C PRO A 794 20.02 46.52 5.34
N GLY A 795 20.37 47.27 4.28
CA GLY A 795 21.69 47.92 4.16
C GLY A 795 22.57 47.49 2.98
N GLN A 796 22.03 46.68 2.07
CA GLN A 796 22.59 46.34 0.75
C GLN A 796 24.09 45.99 0.73
N MET A 797 24.34 44.69 0.97
CA MET A 797 25.53 43.91 0.57
C MET A 797 26.80 44.04 1.42
N SER A 798 26.73 44.58 2.63
CA SER A 798 27.79 44.39 3.64
C SER A 798 27.18 43.79 4.90
N LEU A 799 27.62 42.57 5.26
CA LEU A 799 27.26 41.96 6.53
C LEU A 799 28.07 42.62 7.67
N PRO A 800 27.48 42.81 8.87
CA PRO A 800 28.24 43.22 10.03
C PRO A 800 29.32 42.17 10.35
N VAL A 801 30.51 42.61 10.76
CA VAL A 801 31.59 41.68 11.13
C VAL A 801 31.13 40.85 12.34
N PRO A 802 31.14 39.51 12.26
CA PRO A 802 30.70 38.67 13.36
C PRO A 802 31.60 38.86 14.59
N THR A 803 31.05 38.63 15.78
CA THR A 803 31.78 38.85 17.04
C THR A 803 31.99 37.53 17.78
N LYS A 804 33.20 37.31 18.31
CA LYS A 804 33.52 36.20 19.23
C LYS A 804 33.72 36.68 20.65
N GLN A 805 33.35 35.87 21.64
CA GLN A 805 33.73 36.14 23.03
C GLN A 805 35.21 35.77 23.25
N ALA A 806 36.04 36.75 23.56
CA ALA A 806 37.42 36.52 23.99
C ALA A 806 37.46 35.87 25.39
N ARG A 807 38.60 35.26 25.76
CA ARG A 807 38.80 34.57 27.06
C ARG A 807 38.54 35.44 28.31
N ASN A 808 38.44 36.76 28.13
CA ASN A 808 38.14 37.76 29.16
C ASN A 808 36.66 38.20 29.18
N GLY A 809 35.79 37.59 28.36
CA GLY A 809 34.35 37.90 28.27
C GLY A 809 34.01 39.10 27.36
N VAL A 810 34.98 39.73 26.70
CA VAL A 810 34.75 40.86 25.78
C VAL A 810 34.43 40.34 24.38
N LEU A 811 33.41 40.91 23.73
CA LEU A 811 33.09 40.66 22.33
C LEU A 811 34.13 41.34 21.43
N VAL A 812 34.86 40.56 20.64
CA VAL A 812 35.90 41.03 19.70
C VAL A 812 35.46 40.67 18.27
N PRO A 813 35.74 41.50 17.26
CA PRO A 813 35.50 41.15 15.86
C PRO A 813 36.23 39.86 15.47
N ASP A 814 35.54 38.97 14.75
CA ASP A 814 36.05 37.67 14.33
C ASP A 814 36.12 37.56 12.81
N GLU A 815 37.22 38.01 12.23
CA GLU A 815 37.49 37.93 10.79
C GLU A 815 38.13 36.58 10.45
N THR A 816 37.30 35.54 10.30
CA THR A 816 37.75 34.23 9.82
C THR A 816 37.94 34.21 8.29
N GLU A 817 38.74 33.27 7.79
CA GLU A 817 38.95 33.07 6.34
C GLU A 817 37.62 32.77 5.63
N PHE A 818 36.75 31.96 6.26
CA PHE A 818 35.41 31.64 5.75
C PHE A 818 34.48 32.85 5.65
N PHE A 819 34.47 33.74 6.66
CA PHE A 819 33.70 34.99 6.60
C PHE A 819 34.22 35.91 5.48
N THR A 820 35.54 36.02 5.34
CA THR A 820 36.18 36.85 4.31
C THR A 820 35.83 36.34 2.91
N ALA A 821 35.89 35.02 2.70
CA ALA A 821 35.49 34.38 1.44
C ALA A 821 34.01 34.63 1.12
N PHE A 822 33.11 34.47 2.10
CA PHE A 822 31.68 34.75 1.92
C PHE A 822 31.39 36.23 1.62
N SER A 823 32.08 37.14 2.31
CA SER A 823 31.96 38.59 2.10
C SER A 823 32.42 39.00 0.70
N ASN A 824 33.54 38.44 0.22
CA ASN A 824 34.03 38.66 -1.14
C ASN A 824 33.06 38.08 -2.19
N ALA A 825 32.47 36.91 -1.92
CA ALA A 825 31.42 36.35 -2.78
C ALA A 825 30.20 37.28 -2.86
N LEU A 826 29.73 37.84 -1.75
CA LEU A 826 28.57 38.74 -1.69
C LEU A 826 28.82 40.10 -2.38
N THR A 827 30.01 40.67 -2.18
CA THR A 827 30.35 42.03 -2.65
C THR A 827 30.90 42.06 -4.07
N ALA A 828 31.79 41.13 -4.40
CA ALA A 828 32.53 41.08 -5.67
C ALA A 828 32.11 39.91 -6.58
N GLY A 829 31.35 38.92 -6.08
CA GLY A 829 30.99 37.73 -6.85
C GLY A 829 32.16 36.77 -7.09
N GLU A 830 33.20 36.84 -6.27
CA GLU A 830 34.35 35.95 -6.35
C GLU A 830 33.98 34.53 -5.90
N GLY A 831 34.42 33.52 -6.64
CA GLY A 831 34.24 32.11 -6.26
C GLY A 831 32.82 31.55 -6.40
N VAL A 832 31.85 32.32 -6.92
CA VAL A 832 30.45 31.85 -7.07
C VAL A 832 30.27 31.03 -8.34
N SER A 833 29.79 29.79 -8.20
CA SER A 833 29.56 28.85 -9.30
C SER A 833 28.30 29.18 -10.11
N SER A 834 28.16 28.57 -11.29
CA SER A 834 26.92 28.71 -12.09
C SER A 834 25.68 28.14 -11.40
N GLU A 835 25.82 27.01 -10.69
CA GLU A 835 24.73 26.34 -9.98
C GLU A 835 24.23 27.20 -8.80
N GLN A 836 25.16 27.86 -8.10
CA GLN A 836 24.85 28.81 -7.03
C GLN A 836 24.14 30.05 -7.58
N LEU A 837 24.58 30.60 -8.72
CA LEU A 837 23.92 31.73 -9.39
C LEU A 837 22.49 31.39 -9.83
N ASP A 838 22.29 30.20 -10.42
CA ASP A 838 20.96 29.73 -10.83
C ASP A 838 20.03 29.58 -9.62
N ARG A 839 20.54 29.02 -8.51
CA ARG A 839 19.79 28.92 -7.25
C ARG A 839 19.39 30.27 -6.69
N ILE A 840 20.32 31.24 -6.66
CA ILE A 840 20.04 32.62 -6.20
C ILE A 840 18.96 33.25 -7.08
N ALA A 841 19.06 33.10 -8.41
CA ALA A 841 18.08 33.64 -9.34
C ALA A 841 16.69 33.03 -9.11
N ASP A 842 16.59 31.70 -8.95
CA ASP A 842 15.33 31.02 -8.69
C ASP A 842 14.67 31.46 -7.38
N LEU A 843 15.44 31.63 -6.31
CA LEU A 843 14.93 32.12 -5.03
C LEU A 843 14.44 33.56 -5.12
N HIS A 844 15.14 34.45 -5.83
CA HIS A 844 14.69 35.83 -6.07
C HIS A 844 13.38 35.87 -6.90
N LYS A 845 13.20 34.93 -7.86
CA LYS A 845 11.97 34.82 -8.64
C LYS A 845 10.80 34.40 -7.76
N LYS A 846 10.98 33.35 -6.96
CA LYS A 846 9.98 32.87 -5.99
C LYS A 846 9.60 33.97 -4.99
N ALA A 847 10.59 34.73 -4.53
CA ALA A 847 10.43 35.85 -3.61
C ALA A 847 9.78 37.10 -4.19
N ILE A 848 9.64 37.20 -5.52
CA ILE A 848 9.07 38.38 -6.21
C ILE A 848 9.86 39.67 -5.87
N VAL A 849 11.18 39.57 -5.67
CA VAL A 849 12.06 40.70 -5.30
C VAL A 849 12.97 41.18 -6.42
N PHE A 850 12.79 40.67 -7.64
CA PHE A 850 13.61 41.06 -8.80
C PHE A 850 13.58 42.56 -9.09
N THR A 851 12.48 43.25 -8.80
CA THR A 851 12.39 44.71 -8.95
C THR A 851 13.43 45.42 -8.07
N THR A 852 13.54 45.03 -6.80
CA THR A 852 14.54 45.57 -5.87
C THR A 852 15.96 45.21 -6.32
N LEU A 853 16.15 43.99 -6.81
CA LEU A 853 17.44 43.53 -7.31
C LEU A 853 17.91 44.35 -8.53
N ILE A 854 17.01 44.60 -9.50
CA ILE A 854 17.30 45.42 -10.69
C ILE A 854 17.61 46.88 -10.29
N ASN A 855 16.83 47.46 -9.38
CA ASN A 855 17.09 48.81 -8.89
C ASN A 855 18.49 48.91 -8.25
N THR A 856 18.88 47.89 -7.50
CA THR A 856 20.20 47.81 -6.84
C THR A 856 21.32 47.65 -7.87
N GLY A 857 21.18 46.71 -8.81
CA GLY A 857 22.15 46.47 -9.88
C GLY A 857 22.34 47.69 -10.80
N ALA A 858 21.25 48.39 -11.11
CA ALA A 858 21.32 49.62 -11.90
C ALA A 858 22.05 50.77 -11.16
N SER A 859 21.97 50.82 -9.83
CA SER A 859 22.69 51.81 -9.01
C SER A 859 24.16 51.48 -8.76
N ARG A 860 24.53 50.18 -8.81
CA ARG A 860 25.87 49.67 -8.52
C ARG A 860 26.31 48.70 -9.61
N THR A 861 26.62 49.23 -10.79
CA THR A 861 26.95 48.42 -11.98
C THR A 861 28.23 47.58 -11.85
N GLU A 862 29.06 47.85 -10.85
CA GLU A 862 30.33 47.15 -10.60
C GLU A 862 30.15 45.80 -9.87
N ASN A 863 28.99 45.55 -9.24
CA ASN A 863 28.75 44.30 -8.52
C ASN A 863 28.45 43.14 -9.51
N ARG A 864 29.45 42.30 -9.74
CA ARG A 864 29.37 41.17 -10.67
C ARG A 864 28.30 40.15 -10.27
N LEU A 865 28.18 39.82 -8.98
CA LEU A 865 27.19 38.85 -8.49
C LEU A 865 25.76 39.27 -8.88
N THR A 866 25.40 40.52 -8.58
CA THR A 866 24.06 41.07 -8.85
C THR A 866 23.74 41.05 -10.34
N ASN A 867 24.70 41.47 -11.15
CA ASN A 867 24.56 41.49 -12.61
C ASN A 867 24.37 40.08 -13.17
N GLU A 868 25.18 39.11 -12.75
CA GLU A 868 25.06 37.72 -13.22
C GLU A 868 23.75 37.07 -12.74
N VAL A 869 23.30 37.32 -11.50
CA VAL A 869 22.01 36.83 -11.01
C VAL A 869 20.84 37.40 -11.81
N ILE A 870 20.86 38.71 -12.11
CA ILE A 870 19.83 39.33 -12.96
C ILE A 870 19.84 38.68 -14.34
N LYS A 871 21.02 38.54 -14.95
CA LYS A 871 21.19 37.91 -16.27
C LYS A 871 20.61 36.49 -16.30
N ARG A 872 21.05 35.61 -15.39
CA ARG A 872 20.55 34.24 -15.27
C ARG A 872 19.05 34.19 -15.01
N GLY A 873 18.52 35.11 -14.22
CA GLY A 873 17.08 35.23 -13.95
C GLY A 873 16.25 35.45 -15.22
N PHE A 874 16.74 36.22 -16.18
CA PHE A 874 16.04 36.47 -17.44
C PHE A 874 16.31 35.39 -18.51
N GLU A 875 17.50 34.78 -18.51
CA GLU A 875 17.88 33.76 -19.50
C GLU A 875 17.28 32.38 -19.19
N ASN A 876 17.25 31.96 -17.92
CA ASN A 876 16.83 30.61 -17.52
C ASN A 876 15.37 30.56 -17.08
N GLY A 877 14.63 29.53 -17.49
CA GLY A 877 13.27 29.26 -17.00
C GLY A 877 12.27 30.39 -17.22
N ASP A 878 11.27 30.51 -16.36
CA ASP A 878 10.25 31.57 -16.40
C ASP A 878 10.82 32.96 -16.12
N LEU A 879 10.26 33.98 -16.76
CA LEU A 879 10.67 35.36 -16.55
C LEU A 879 10.43 35.81 -15.09
N PRO A 880 11.30 36.65 -14.53
CA PRO A 880 11.07 37.23 -13.21
C PRO A 880 9.85 38.15 -13.21
N TRP A 881 9.12 38.21 -12.10
CA TRP A 881 7.96 39.08 -11.97
C TRP A 881 8.40 40.54 -11.78
N ILE A 882 8.32 41.32 -12.86
CA ILE A 882 8.55 42.76 -12.89
C ILE A 882 7.40 43.45 -13.62
N ASN A 883 7.09 44.68 -13.24
CA ASN A 883 6.07 45.48 -13.93
C ASN A 883 6.66 46.22 -15.15
N LEU A 884 5.78 46.74 -16.00
CA LEU A 884 6.19 47.45 -17.21
C LEU A 884 6.99 48.73 -16.92
N GLN A 885 6.69 49.43 -15.82
CA GLN A 885 7.41 50.64 -15.40
C GLN A 885 8.87 50.35 -15.06
N THR A 886 9.13 49.29 -14.30
CA THR A 886 10.48 48.84 -13.94
C THR A 886 11.25 48.40 -15.17
N LEU A 887 10.62 47.63 -16.08
CA LEU A 887 11.24 47.25 -17.35
C LEU A 887 11.63 48.49 -18.16
N ASN A 888 10.72 49.45 -18.30
CA ASN A 888 10.93 50.67 -19.06
C ASN A 888 12.03 51.54 -18.46
N ARG A 889 12.00 51.79 -17.14
CA ARG A 889 12.99 52.62 -16.43
C ARG A 889 14.41 52.05 -16.49
N HIS A 890 14.55 50.72 -16.45
CA HIS A 890 15.85 50.04 -16.40
C HIS A 890 16.19 49.33 -17.72
N TYR A 891 15.51 49.65 -18.82
CA TYR A 891 15.68 48.94 -20.09
C TYR A 891 17.11 49.01 -20.61
N ASP A 892 17.72 50.20 -20.61
CA ASP A 892 19.09 50.39 -21.11
C ASP A 892 20.13 49.59 -20.31
N PHE A 893 19.92 49.46 -19.00
CA PHE A 893 20.75 48.61 -18.15
C PHE A 893 20.57 47.13 -18.48
N LEU A 894 19.31 46.67 -18.59
CA LEU A 894 19.00 45.28 -18.93
C LEU A 894 19.48 44.90 -20.33
N GLN A 895 19.38 45.80 -21.30
CA GLN A 895 19.86 45.59 -22.66
C GLN A 895 21.38 45.43 -22.71
N ARG A 896 22.13 46.25 -21.95
CA ARG A 896 23.60 46.10 -21.85
C ARG A 896 24.00 44.77 -21.22
N LEU A 897 23.21 44.30 -20.25
CA LEU A 897 23.48 43.06 -19.52
C LEU A 897 23.13 41.80 -20.32
N LEU A 898 21.98 41.80 -21.00
CA LEU A 898 21.42 40.65 -21.71
C LEU A 898 21.86 40.57 -23.18
N GLY A 899 22.23 41.69 -23.79
CA GLY A 899 22.65 41.75 -25.20
C GLY A 899 21.62 41.14 -26.14
N ALA A 900 22.04 40.13 -26.91
CA ALA A 900 21.20 39.45 -27.90
C ALA A 900 19.99 38.72 -27.28
N SER A 901 20.07 38.29 -26.01
CA SER A 901 18.99 37.59 -25.31
C SER A 901 17.77 38.49 -25.04
N MET A 902 17.92 39.82 -25.12
CA MET A 902 16.87 40.79 -24.79
C MET A 902 15.64 40.70 -25.72
N ALA A 903 15.85 40.41 -27.01
CA ALA A 903 14.76 40.26 -27.97
C ALA A 903 13.81 39.11 -27.59
N GLY A 904 14.37 37.98 -27.13
CA GLY A 904 13.59 36.84 -26.64
C GLY A 904 12.86 37.15 -25.34
N VAL A 905 13.46 37.93 -24.45
CA VAL A 905 12.84 38.39 -23.20
C VAL A 905 11.63 39.27 -23.48
N LEU A 906 11.73 40.24 -24.40
CA LEU A 906 10.61 41.12 -24.77
C LEU A 906 9.43 40.37 -25.41
N ALA A 907 9.73 39.36 -26.25
CA ALA A 907 8.69 38.52 -26.85
C ALA A 907 7.91 37.75 -25.76
N ARG A 908 8.62 37.17 -24.78
CA ARG A 908 8.01 36.44 -23.65
C ARG A 908 7.31 37.37 -22.65
N PHE A 909 7.80 38.61 -22.49
CA PHE A 909 7.23 39.58 -21.55
C PHE A 909 5.84 40.07 -21.95
N GLU A 910 5.48 39.95 -23.23
CA GLU A 910 4.19 40.40 -23.74
C GLU A 910 3.00 39.87 -22.92
N GLU A 911 2.99 38.58 -22.59
CA GLU A 911 1.92 37.93 -21.82
C GLU A 911 1.67 38.53 -20.43
N ARG A 912 2.59 39.37 -19.94
CA ARG A 912 2.52 40.04 -18.63
C ARG A 912 2.10 41.50 -18.71
N ILE A 913 2.08 42.09 -19.91
CA ILE A 913 1.62 43.46 -20.09
C ILE A 913 0.11 43.50 -19.85
N SER A 914 -0.31 44.14 -18.76
CA SER A 914 -1.73 44.32 -18.44
C SER A 914 -2.25 45.65 -18.98
N ASP A 915 -3.53 45.70 -19.38
CA ASP A 915 -4.18 46.95 -19.78
C ASP A 915 -4.24 47.99 -18.64
N TYR A 916 -4.03 47.56 -17.38
CA TYR A 916 -3.96 48.43 -16.20
C TYR A 916 -2.59 49.09 -16.02
N ASP A 917 -1.51 48.48 -16.51
CA ASP A 917 -0.15 49.01 -16.34
C ASP A 917 0.24 50.00 -17.43
N ILE A 918 -0.35 49.88 -18.64
CA ILE A 918 -0.08 50.77 -19.78
C ILE A 918 -0.34 52.26 -19.44
N PRO A 919 -1.48 52.65 -18.81
CA PRO A 919 -1.76 54.06 -18.52
C PRO A 919 -0.87 54.68 -17.44
N LYS A 920 -0.08 53.88 -16.72
CA LYS A 920 0.81 54.36 -15.65
C LYS A 920 2.19 54.79 -16.16
N LEU A 921 2.44 54.66 -17.46
CA LEU A 921 3.68 55.12 -18.09
C LEU A 921 3.55 56.60 -18.42
N GLU A 922 4.46 57.41 -17.88
CA GLU A 922 4.54 58.83 -18.22
C GLU A 922 5.40 59.04 -19.47
N LEU A 923 5.07 60.07 -20.25
CA LEU A 923 5.72 60.35 -21.54
C LEU A 923 7.24 60.59 -21.39
N SER A 924 7.67 61.17 -20.27
CA SER A 924 9.08 61.44 -19.96
C SER A 924 9.87 60.20 -19.51
N GLU A 925 9.19 59.11 -19.16
CA GLU A 925 9.84 57.91 -18.61
C GLU A 925 10.18 56.88 -19.69
N TYR A 926 9.65 57.01 -20.90
CA TYR A 926 9.85 56.03 -21.97
C TYR A 926 11.33 55.89 -22.38
N SER A 927 11.87 54.68 -22.30
CA SER A 927 13.19 54.38 -22.88
C SER A 927 13.08 54.30 -24.40
N VAL A 928 13.90 55.09 -25.10
CA VAL A 928 13.99 55.11 -26.57
C VAL A 928 14.41 53.73 -27.09
N ALA A 929 15.34 53.08 -26.40
CA ALA A 929 15.83 51.76 -26.78
C ALA A 929 14.73 50.67 -26.66
N LEU A 930 13.87 50.76 -25.64
CA LEU A 930 12.72 49.86 -25.51
C LEU A 930 11.76 50.01 -26.69
N ILE A 931 11.43 51.24 -27.08
CA ILE A 931 10.50 51.50 -28.18
C ILE A 931 11.06 50.95 -29.49
N ARG A 932 12.35 51.20 -29.74
CA ARG A 932 13.05 50.72 -30.94
C ARG A 932 13.03 49.19 -31.03
N ASP A 933 13.35 48.49 -29.95
CA ASP A 933 13.44 47.03 -29.96
C ASP A 933 12.05 46.37 -29.92
N ALA A 934 11.10 46.96 -29.19
CA ALA A 934 9.71 46.51 -29.16
C ALA A 934 8.99 46.74 -30.50
N ARG A 935 9.49 47.61 -31.38
CA ARG A 935 8.96 47.84 -32.73
C ARG A 935 8.97 46.59 -33.59
N GLU A 936 10.03 45.80 -33.51
CA GLU A 936 10.19 44.57 -34.31
C GLU A 936 9.14 43.50 -33.91
N LEU A 937 8.57 43.63 -32.70
CA LEU A 937 7.53 42.76 -32.17
C LEU A 937 6.13 43.25 -32.63
N ARG A 938 5.55 42.53 -33.60
CA ARG A 938 4.22 42.78 -34.18
C ARG A 938 3.07 42.15 -33.39
N THR A 939 3.18 42.15 -32.07
CA THR A 939 2.24 41.42 -31.22
C THR A 939 1.21 42.35 -30.57
N SER A 940 0.12 41.77 -30.07
CA SER A 940 -1.11 42.50 -29.73
C SER A 940 -0.93 43.51 -28.59
N ARG A 941 -0.17 43.17 -27.55
CA ARG A 941 -0.06 44.03 -26.35
C ARG A 941 1.01 45.11 -26.51
N TRP A 942 2.14 44.79 -27.16
CA TRP A 942 3.11 45.81 -27.57
C TRP A 942 2.49 46.84 -28.53
N THR A 943 1.52 46.42 -29.35
CA THR A 943 0.71 47.35 -30.17
C THR A 943 -0.12 48.30 -29.31
N LYS A 944 -0.77 47.83 -28.25
CA LYS A 944 -1.50 48.72 -27.32
C LYS A 944 -0.58 49.71 -26.59
N VAL A 945 0.63 49.30 -26.21
CA VAL A 945 1.63 50.22 -25.62
C VAL A 945 1.98 51.32 -26.62
N ARG A 946 2.20 50.97 -27.89
CA ARG A 946 2.43 51.94 -28.98
C ARG A 946 1.23 52.85 -29.23
N GLU A 947 0.01 52.32 -29.19
CA GLU A 947 -1.22 53.12 -29.31
C GLU A 947 -1.39 54.10 -28.14
N HIS A 948 -1.04 53.70 -26.93
CA HIS A 948 -1.06 54.59 -25.77
C HIS A 948 -0.02 55.71 -25.91
N LEU A 949 1.21 55.37 -26.28
CA LEU A 949 2.26 56.34 -26.57
C LEU A 949 1.84 57.29 -27.70
N THR A 950 1.21 56.76 -28.76
CA THR A 950 0.64 57.56 -29.86
C THR A 950 -0.37 58.58 -29.33
N LYS A 951 -1.31 58.17 -28.46
CA LYS A 951 -2.29 59.08 -27.87
C LYS A 951 -1.64 60.15 -27.01
N GLN A 952 -0.63 59.81 -26.21
CA GLN A 952 0.10 60.77 -25.38
C GLN A 952 0.87 61.78 -26.25
N LEU A 953 1.57 61.32 -27.29
CA LEU A 953 2.28 62.18 -28.24
C LEU A 953 1.31 63.10 -29.01
N GLN A 954 0.11 62.62 -29.36
CA GLN A 954 -0.93 63.44 -30.00
C GLN A 954 -1.55 64.47 -29.05
N ALA A 955 -1.46 64.28 -27.73
CA ALA A 955 -1.98 65.22 -26.74
C ALA A 955 -1.01 66.38 -26.44
N VAL A 956 0.27 66.26 -26.82
CA VAL A 956 1.25 67.34 -26.69
C VAL A 956 0.85 68.52 -27.59
N PRO A 957 0.73 69.75 -27.07
CA PRO A 957 0.38 70.90 -27.87
C PRO A 957 1.38 71.11 -29.02
N VAL A 958 0.82 71.33 -30.21
CA VAL A 958 1.60 71.45 -31.46
C VAL A 958 2.66 72.56 -31.40
N MET A 959 2.38 73.62 -30.64
CA MET A 959 3.23 74.80 -30.52
C MET A 959 4.49 74.58 -29.67
N ASP A 960 4.52 73.52 -28.86
CA ASP A 960 5.62 73.24 -27.92
C ASP A 960 6.74 72.41 -28.58
N TRP A 961 6.43 71.74 -29.71
CA TRP A 961 7.39 70.90 -30.44
C TRP A 961 8.70 71.60 -30.87
N PRO A 962 8.70 72.87 -31.32
CA PRO A 962 9.94 73.57 -31.65
C PRO A 962 10.90 73.68 -30.46
N GLU A 963 10.39 73.89 -29.25
CA GLU A 963 11.18 73.98 -28.02
C GLU A 963 11.79 72.61 -27.68
N HIS A 964 10.97 71.55 -27.63
CA HIS A 964 11.42 70.17 -27.39
C HIS A 964 12.50 69.72 -28.41
N LEU A 965 12.29 69.99 -29.70
CA LEU A 965 13.25 69.65 -30.77
C LEU A 965 14.54 70.47 -30.69
N SER A 966 14.48 71.70 -30.15
CA SER A 966 15.66 72.55 -29.95
C SER A 966 16.53 72.10 -28.79
N GLU A 967 15.92 71.53 -27.75
CA GLU A 967 16.62 71.02 -26.56
C GLU A 967 17.11 69.57 -26.74
N ALA A 968 16.61 68.87 -27.75
CA ALA A 968 16.85 67.43 -27.97
C ALA A 968 16.55 66.59 -26.72
N ASP A 969 15.46 66.94 -26.03
CA ASP A 969 15.00 66.32 -24.80
C ASP A 969 14.51 64.87 -24.99
N GLY A 970 14.20 64.17 -23.88
CA GLY A 970 13.74 62.78 -23.95
C GLY A 970 12.46 62.61 -24.81
N LEU A 971 11.58 63.60 -24.78
CA LEU A 971 10.30 63.59 -25.50
C LEU A 971 10.50 63.70 -27.02
N SER A 972 11.37 64.61 -27.48
CA SER A 972 11.71 64.74 -28.91
C SER A 972 12.40 63.49 -29.46
N ASN A 973 13.26 62.83 -28.68
CA ASN A 973 13.90 61.57 -29.10
C ASN A 973 12.89 60.42 -29.22
N VAL A 974 11.97 60.28 -28.26
CA VAL A 974 10.87 59.30 -28.32
C VAL A 974 9.97 59.56 -29.52
N PHE A 975 9.66 60.83 -29.80
CA PHE A 975 8.84 61.23 -30.94
C PHE A 975 9.48 60.88 -32.27
N LEU A 976 10.77 61.17 -32.44
CA LEU A 976 11.51 60.86 -33.67
C LEU A 976 11.62 59.35 -33.91
N GLU A 977 11.93 58.57 -32.86
CA GLU A 977 12.00 57.10 -32.96
C GLU A 977 10.63 56.49 -33.33
N MET A 978 9.53 57.05 -32.79
CA MET A 978 8.18 56.64 -33.16
C MET A 978 7.85 56.92 -34.62
N ILE A 979 8.31 58.04 -35.17
CA ILE A 979 8.07 58.40 -36.58
C ILE A 979 8.91 57.53 -37.53
N GLU A 980 10.19 57.33 -37.25
CA GLU A 980 11.09 56.53 -38.11
C GLU A 980 10.60 55.08 -38.26
N GLY A 981 10.05 54.54 -37.18
CA GLY A 981 9.68 53.13 -37.08
C GLY A 981 8.22 52.76 -37.36
N SER A 982 7.32 53.72 -37.54
CA SER A 982 5.88 53.44 -37.62
C SER A 982 5.14 54.32 -38.63
N SER A 983 3.86 54.01 -38.88
CA SER A 983 3.00 54.86 -39.72
C SER A 983 2.37 56.02 -38.95
N PHE A 984 2.98 56.42 -37.83
CA PHE A 984 2.49 57.49 -36.97
C PHE A 984 2.33 58.80 -37.75
N ARG A 985 1.16 59.44 -37.59
CA ARG A 985 0.87 60.76 -38.14
C ARG A 985 0.34 61.68 -37.05
N VAL A 986 0.73 62.94 -37.12
CA VAL A 986 0.19 63.97 -36.23
C VAL A 986 -1.22 64.33 -36.70
N ALA A 987 -2.18 64.23 -35.79
CA ALA A 987 -3.60 64.42 -36.12
C ALA A 987 -3.98 65.90 -36.32
N ASP A 988 -3.33 66.82 -35.61
CA ASP A 988 -3.62 68.25 -35.71
C ASP A 988 -3.04 68.84 -37.01
N PRO A 989 -3.89 69.37 -37.93
CA PRO A 989 -3.43 69.97 -39.17
C PRO A 989 -2.48 71.16 -38.98
N LYS A 990 -2.52 71.85 -37.83
CA LYS A 990 -1.64 73.00 -37.53
C LYS A 990 -0.17 72.61 -37.41
N PHE A 991 0.15 71.33 -37.19
CA PHE A 991 1.53 70.86 -37.12
C PHE A 991 2.30 71.15 -38.42
N ARG A 992 1.62 71.13 -39.57
CA ARG A 992 2.25 71.51 -40.84
C ARG A 992 2.72 72.96 -40.85
N ASP A 993 1.96 73.86 -40.23
CA ASP A 993 2.25 75.29 -40.23
C ASP A 993 3.44 75.56 -39.30
N VAL A 994 3.52 74.84 -38.17
CA VAL A 994 4.69 74.83 -37.27
C VAL A 994 5.94 74.31 -37.98
N MET A 995 5.83 73.20 -38.74
CA MET A 995 6.96 72.65 -39.49
C MET A 995 7.43 73.56 -40.64
N VAL A 996 6.50 74.19 -41.36
CA VAL A 996 6.81 75.22 -42.37
C VAL A 996 7.52 76.40 -41.73
N GLN A 997 6.99 76.91 -40.62
CA GLN A 997 7.59 78.03 -39.89
C GLN A 997 8.99 77.69 -39.38
N MET A 998 9.19 76.50 -38.81
CA MET A 998 10.50 76.02 -38.36
C MET A 998 11.51 75.96 -39.51
N LEU A 999 11.12 75.44 -40.69
CA LEU A 999 12.00 75.44 -41.86
C LEU A 999 12.32 76.86 -42.35
N LEU A 1000 11.34 77.78 -42.33
CA LEU A 1000 11.56 79.19 -42.69
C LEU A 1000 12.49 79.89 -41.68
N ASP A 1001 12.37 79.56 -40.39
CA ASP A 1001 13.25 80.07 -39.35
C ASP A 1001 14.67 79.53 -39.50
N ILE A 1002 14.86 78.28 -39.94
CA ILE A 1002 16.19 77.75 -40.31
C ILE A 1002 16.73 78.48 -41.55
N LEU A 1003 15.92 78.62 -42.60
CA LEU A 1003 16.34 79.26 -43.86
C LEU A 1003 16.71 80.74 -43.66
N SER A 1004 16.03 81.44 -42.75
CA SER A 1004 16.34 82.83 -42.37
C SER A 1004 17.41 82.96 -41.27
N GLY A 1005 17.85 81.85 -40.66
CA GLY A 1005 18.89 81.80 -39.63
C GLY A 1005 18.42 82.20 -38.23
N ARG A 1006 17.11 82.19 -37.99
CA ARG A 1006 16.49 82.44 -36.67
C ARG A 1006 16.49 81.20 -35.77
N PHE A 1007 16.61 80.01 -36.36
CA PHE A 1007 16.65 78.73 -35.65
C PHE A 1007 17.79 77.85 -36.18
N THR A 1008 18.57 77.25 -35.28
CA THR A 1008 19.63 76.29 -35.62
C THR A 1008 19.40 75.02 -34.81
N PRO A 1009 19.03 73.90 -35.45
CA PRO A 1009 18.80 72.64 -34.73
C PRO A 1009 20.08 72.09 -34.10
N PRO A 1010 20.01 71.40 -32.94
CA PRO A 1010 21.18 70.78 -32.33
C PRO A 1010 21.62 69.51 -33.09
N GLY A 1011 22.94 69.31 -33.20
CA GLY A 1011 23.54 68.06 -33.67
C GLY A 1011 23.19 67.66 -35.12
N THR A 1012 22.92 66.37 -35.34
CA THR A 1012 22.61 65.77 -36.66
C THR A 1012 21.18 65.22 -36.71
N LEU A 1013 20.22 65.93 -36.10
CA LEU A 1013 18.80 65.54 -36.12
C LEU A 1013 18.27 65.47 -37.56
N GLN A 1014 17.72 64.33 -37.97
CA GLN A 1014 17.07 64.17 -39.28
C GLN A 1014 15.63 64.68 -39.21
N LEU A 1015 15.46 66.01 -39.25
CA LEU A 1015 14.13 66.65 -39.14
C LEU A 1015 13.22 66.36 -40.34
N ASP A 1016 13.77 65.89 -41.46
CA ASP A 1016 13.00 65.34 -42.59
C ASP A 1016 11.98 64.27 -42.18
N LEU A 1017 12.29 63.47 -41.15
CA LEU A 1017 11.36 62.47 -40.61
C LEU A 1017 10.05 63.11 -40.15
N LEU A 1018 10.11 64.31 -39.56
CA LEU A 1018 8.92 65.03 -39.08
C LEU A 1018 7.95 65.40 -40.21
N ILE A 1019 8.46 65.60 -41.43
CA ILE A 1019 7.61 65.86 -42.61
C ILE A 1019 6.85 64.60 -43.03
N SER A 1020 7.44 63.42 -42.83
CA SER A 1020 6.76 62.14 -43.09
C SER A 1020 5.59 61.85 -42.14
N ALA A 1021 5.59 62.47 -40.95
CA ALA A 1021 4.49 62.40 -39.99
C ALA A 1021 3.27 63.27 -40.36
N ILE A 1022 3.39 64.10 -41.41
CA ILE A 1022 2.29 64.91 -41.95
C ILE A 1022 1.64 64.17 -43.12
N ASP A 1023 0.31 64.29 -43.25
CA ASP A 1023 -0.40 63.69 -44.37
C ASP A 1023 0.16 64.16 -45.74
N PRO A 1024 0.50 63.23 -46.66
CA PRO A 1024 1.05 63.57 -47.97
C PRO A 1024 0.21 64.54 -48.80
N SER A 1025 -1.11 64.60 -48.58
CA SER A 1025 -2.00 65.55 -49.24
C SER A 1025 -1.63 67.02 -48.95
N PHE A 1026 -1.02 67.30 -47.79
CA PHE A 1026 -0.60 68.66 -47.43
C PHE A 1026 0.80 69.02 -47.90
N HIS A 1027 1.64 68.05 -48.29
CA HIS A 1027 3.04 68.31 -48.68
C HIS A 1027 3.14 69.31 -49.82
N ARG A 1028 2.26 69.22 -50.83
CA ARG A 1028 2.24 70.16 -51.96
C ARG A 1028 1.95 71.60 -51.50
N ASP A 1029 1.05 71.78 -50.54
CA ASP A 1029 0.74 73.09 -49.99
C ASP A 1029 1.90 73.62 -49.13
N MET A 1030 2.49 72.78 -48.29
CA MET A 1030 3.67 73.15 -47.49
C MET A 1030 4.81 73.64 -48.38
N TYR A 1031 5.15 72.87 -49.43
CA TYR A 1031 6.21 73.26 -50.37
C TYR A 1031 5.88 74.60 -51.06
N ARG A 1032 4.62 74.85 -51.41
CA ARG A 1032 4.17 76.15 -51.93
C ARG A 1032 4.38 77.25 -50.89
N GLN A 1033 3.93 77.08 -49.66
CA GLN A 1033 4.07 78.09 -48.59
C GLN A 1033 5.53 78.42 -48.29
N ILE A 1034 6.41 77.41 -48.27
CA ILE A 1034 7.86 77.58 -48.12
C ILE A 1034 8.42 78.43 -49.26
N ARG A 1035 8.03 78.17 -50.52
CA ARG A 1035 8.47 78.97 -51.67
C ARG A 1035 7.97 80.41 -51.63
N GLU A 1036 6.70 80.62 -51.27
CA GLU A 1036 6.11 81.97 -51.22
C GLU A 1036 6.67 82.81 -50.06
N SER A 1037 7.02 82.17 -48.94
CA SER A 1037 7.42 82.84 -47.70
C SER A 1037 8.93 82.90 -47.44
N ALA A 1038 9.73 82.11 -48.17
CA ALA A 1038 11.20 82.13 -48.04
C ALA A 1038 11.74 83.53 -48.32
N LYS A 1039 12.48 84.07 -47.35
CA LYS A 1039 13.17 85.36 -47.42
C LYS A 1039 14.53 85.24 -46.72
N ASP A 1040 15.46 86.09 -47.10
CA ASP A 1040 16.76 86.27 -46.42
C ASP A 1040 17.61 84.98 -46.30
N VAL A 1041 17.53 84.09 -47.29
CA VAL A 1041 18.27 82.83 -47.31
C VAL A 1041 19.74 83.04 -47.69
N THR A 1042 20.64 82.82 -46.73
CA THR A 1042 22.11 82.87 -46.93
C THR A 1042 22.69 81.50 -47.28
N PRO A 1043 23.92 81.44 -47.84
CA PRO A 1043 24.61 80.17 -48.10
C PRO A 1043 24.76 79.26 -46.88
N THR A 1044 25.01 79.84 -45.69
CA THR A 1044 25.18 79.10 -44.43
C THR A 1044 23.87 78.53 -43.91
N ASN A 1045 22.79 79.31 -43.99
CA ASN A 1045 21.48 78.86 -43.50
C ASN A 1045 20.90 77.80 -44.43
N LEU A 1046 21.13 77.95 -45.74
CA LEU A 1046 20.74 76.95 -46.73
C LEU A 1046 21.51 75.63 -46.54
N SER A 1047 22.79 75.66 -46.16
CA SER A 1047 23.55 74.42 -45.88
C SER A 1047 23.04 73.72 -44.62
N VAL A 1048 22.69 74.46 -43.56
CA VAL A 1048 22.03 73.91 -42.34
C VAL A 1048 20.66 73.32 -42.69
N ALA A 1049 19.84 74.02 -43.48
CA ALA A 1049 18.55 73.50 -43.94
C ALA A 1049 18.73 72.21 -44.76
N VAL A 1050 19.75 72.13 -45.61
CA VAL A 1050 20.04 70.92 -46.40
C VAL A 1050 20.57 69.77 -45.55
N LEU A 1051 21.24 70.06 -44.43
CA LEU A 1051 21.71 69.04 -43.48
C LEU A 1051 20.54 68.36 -42.75
N HIS A 1052 19.56 69.14 -42.27
CA HIS A 1052 18.45 68.64 -41.46
C HIS A 1052 17.18 68.28 -42.26
N PHE A 1053 16.94 68.96 -43.40
CA PHE A 1053 15.80 68.75 -44.30
C PHE A 1053 16.21 68.37 -45.75
N PRO A 1054 17.09 67.39 -45.94
CA PRO A 1054 17.70 67.10 -47.24
C PRO A 1054 16.73 66.76 -48.38
N ASN A 1055 15.69 65.99 -48.10
CA ASN A 1055 14.67 65.56 -49.07
C ASN A 1055 13.58 66.61 -49.20
N THR A 1056 13.17 67.25 -48.10
CA THR A 1056 12.16 68.31 -48.13
C THR A 1056 12.62 69.49 -48.99
N ILE A 1057 13.87 69.94 -48.84
CA ILE A 1057 14.46 70.97 -49.71
C ILE A 1057 14.48 70.52 -51.19
N SER A 1058 14.86 69.26 -51.44
CA SER A 1058 14.85 68.70 -52.79
C SER A 1058 13.44 68.70 -53.41
N HIS A 1059 12.41 68.35 -52.63
CA HIS A 1059 11.02 68.36 -53.08
C HIS A 1059 10.47 69.78 -53.31
N VAL A 1060 10.84 70.76 -52.47
CA VAL A 1060 10.50 72.17 -52.67
C VAL A 1060 11.00 72.68 -54.03
N ILE A 1061 12.19 72.25 -54.44
CA ILE A 1061 12.82 72.59 -55.74
C ILE A 1061 12.19 71.80 -56.88
N ARG A 1062 12.07 70.47 -56.74
CA ARG A 1062 11.71 69.56 -57.85
C ARG A 1062 10.21 69.54 -58.17
N SER A 1063 9.34 69.97 -57.26
CA SER A 1063 7.88 69.95 -57.45
C SER A 1063 7.41 71.01 -58.46
N TRP A 1064 7.40 70.64 -59.75
CA TRP A 1064 7.17 71.54 -60.89
C TRP A 1064 5.69 71.82 -61.23
N GLU A 1065 4.74 71.08 -60.68
CA GLU A 1065 3.33 71.20 -61.11
C GLU A 1065 2.70 72.54 -60.71
N GLN A 1066 2.46 73.41 -61.70
CA GLN A 1066 1.70 74.67 -61.61
C GLN A 1066 2.32 75.77 -60.71
N LEU A 1067 3.62 76.04 -60.85
CA LEU A 1067 4.28 77.15 -60.15
C LEU A 1067 3.81 78.53 -60.63
N ARG A 1068 3.46 79.42 -59.69
CA ARG A 1068 3.17 80.83 -59.98
C ARG A 1068 4.45 81.64 -60.21
N LYS A 1069 4.35 82.79 -60.88
CA LYS A 1069 5.51 83.69 -61.12
C LYS A 1069 6.30 84.06 -59.84
N PRO A 1070 5.67 84.38 -58.69
CA PRO A 1070 6.40 84.68 -57.45
C PRO A 1070 7.20 83.48 -56.92
N GLU A 1071 6.64 82.28 -57.00
CA GLU A 1071 7.33 81.05 -56.56
C GLU A 1071 8.56 80.74 -57.42
N LYS A 1072 8.45 80.94 -58.74
CA LYS A 1072 9.58 80.78 -59.67
C LYS A 1072 10.70 81.79 -59.38
N ASP A 1073 10.33 83.04 -59.06
CA ASP A 1073 11.29 84.07 -58.65
C ASP A 1073 11.99 83.70 -57.32
N ALA A 1074 11.23 83.27 -56.32
CA ALA A 1074 11.76 82.89 -55.01
C ALA A 1074 12.74 81.70 -55.08
N LEU A 1075 12.42 80.66 -55.86
CA LEU A 1075 13.33 79.51 -56.06
C LEU A 1075 14.66 79.94 -56.71
N VAL A 1076 14.62 80.86 -57.67
CA VAL A 1076 15.86 81.37 -58.30
C VAL A 1076 16.61 82.26 -57.30
N ARG A 1077 15.93 83.20 -56.64
CA ARG A 1077 16.54 84.23 -55.80
C ARG A 1077 17.15 83.69 -54.51
N PHE A 1078 16.45 82.78 -53.83
CA PHE A 1078 16.78 82.35 -52.46
C PHE A 1078 17.37 80.93 -52.39
N PHE A 1079 17.09 80.05 -53.37
CA PHE A 1079 17.67 78.70 -53.38
C PHE A 1079 18.80 78.59 -54.40
N LEU A 1080 18.57 78.96 -55.67
CA LEU A 1080 19.58 78.82 -56.72
C LEU A 1080 20.76 79.78 -56.55
N CYS A 1081 20.52 81.07 -56.34
CA CYS A 1081 21.60 82.04 -56.11
C CYS A 1081 22.40 81.69 -54.85
N SER A 1082 21.73 81.42 -53.73
CA SER A 1082 22.41 81.09 -52.46
C SER A 1082 23.16 79.75 -52.53
N ALA A 1083 22.68 78.78 -53.31
CA ALA A 1083 23.42 77.53 -53.56
C ALA A 1083 24.64 77.72 -54.46
N LEU A 1084 24.60 78.63 -55.44
CA LEU A 1084 25.76 79.01 -56.25
C LEU A 1084 26.79 79.77 -55.40
N GLU A 1085 26.34 80.74 -54.60
CA GLU A 1085 27.20 81.47 -53.67
C GLU A 1085 27.88 80.53 -52.66
N GLY A 1086 27.15 79.55 -52.10
CA GLY A 1086 27.67 78.57 -51.14
C GLY A 1086 28.36 77.34 -51.73
N GLY A 1087 28.22 77.08 -53.02
CA GLY A 1087 28.66 75.83 -53.66
C GLY A 1087 27.94 74.57 -53.14
N ILE A 1088 26.65 74.66 -52.85
CA ILE A 1088 25.85 73.56 -52.27
C ILE A 1088 25.42 72.59 -53.38
N ASN A 1089 26.26 71.60 -53.65
CA ASN A 1089 26.05 70.66 -54.76
C ASN A 1089 24.70 69.94 -54.74
N ARG A 1090 24.16 69.58 -53.57
CA ARG A 1090 22.87 68.88 -53.49
C ARG A 1090 21.72 69.68 -54.10
N VAL A 1091 21.63 70.97 -53.77
CA VAL A 1091 20.62 71.90 -54.32
C VAL A 1091 20.86 72.13 -55.82
N LEU A 1092 22.12 72.32 -56.23
CA LEU A 1092 22.46 72.49 -57.65
C LEU A 1092 22.08 71.26 -58.49
N ASN A 1093 22.29 70.05 -57.96
CA ASN A 1093 21.86 68.79 -58.58
C ASN A 1093 20.33 68.71 -58.70
N ASP A 1094 19.58 69.24 -57.73
CA ASP A 1094 18.12 69.28 -57.79
C ASP A 1094 17.60 70.19 -58.90
N PHE A 1095 18.25 71.33 -59.13
CA PHE A 1095 17.95 72.19 -60.28
C PHE A 1095 18.36 71.55 -61.61
N GLU A 1096 19.47 70.84 -61.67
CA GLU A 1096 19.87 70.08 -62.86
C GLU A 1096 18.86 68.99 -63.22
N ALA A 1097 18.32 68.29 -62.21
CA ALA A 1097 17.32 67.23 -62.39
C ALA A 1097 16.01 67.74 -63.02
N LEU A 1098 15.67 69.03 -62.89
CA LEU A 1098 14.53 69.64 -63.57
C LEU A 1098 14.74 69.79 -65.09
N GLY A 1099 15.99 69.90 -65.54
CA GLY A 1099 16.34 70.12 -66.93
C GLY A 1099 16.25 71.57 -67.39
N HIS A 1100 16.99 71.89 -68.46
CA HIS A 1100 17.18 73.26 -68.98
C HIS A 1100 15.88 74.00 -69.29
N THR A 1101 14.89 73.34 -69.90
CA THR A 1101 13.63 73.99 -70.29
C THR A 1101 12.87 74.57 -69.10
N LYS A 1102 12.79 73.82 -68.00
CA LYS A 1102 12.11 74.24 -66.78
C LYS A 1102 12.87 75.35 -66.07
N VAL A 1103 14.17 75.18 -65.86
CA VAL A 1103 15.01 76.18 -65.17
C VAL A 1103 15.06 77.50 -65.95
N LYS A 1104 15.19 77.45 -67.29
CA LYS A 1104 15.11 78.63 -68.15
C LYS A 1104 13.78 79.36 -68.01
N GLU A 1105 12.66 78.63 -67.94
CA GLU A 1105 11.34 79.23 -67.73
C GLU A 1105 11.23 79.92 -66.36
N MET A 1106 11.83 79.35 -65.30
CA MET A 1106 11.88 80.00 -63.99
C MET A 1106 12.61 81.33 -64.08
N ILE A 1107 13.84 81.32 -64.60
CA ILE A 1107 14.69 82.51 -64.73
C ILE A 1107 14.00 83.57 -65.59
N ALA A 1108 13.35 83.17 -66.69
CA ALA A 1108 12.61 84.06 -67.58
C ALA A 1108 11.31 84.64 -66.96
N SER A 1109 10.83 84.06 -65.86
CA SER A 1109 9.68 84.56 -65.10
C SER A 1109 10.07 85.38 -63.86
N SER A 1110 11.34 85.33 -63.45
CA SER A 1110 11.91 86.10 -62.35
C SER A 1110 12.02 87.59 -62.66
N GLN A 1111 12.03 88.42 -61.61
CA GLN A 1111 12.25 89.86 -61.69
C GLN A 1111 13.66 90.19 -62.17
N GLU A 1112 13.86 91.38 -62.72
CA GLU A 1112 15.15 91.84 -63.24
C GLU A 1112 16.25 91.81 -62.15
N SER A 1113 15.94 92.30 -60.95
CA SER A 1113 16.88 92.25 -59.81
C SER A 1113 17.32 90.83 -59.41
N THR A 1114 16.44 89.83 -59.58
CA THR A 1114 16.77 88.42 -59.32
C THR A 1114 17.70 87.84 -60.39
N ARG A 1115 17.53 88.25 -61.66
CA ARG A 1115 18.41 87.82 -62.77
C ARG A 1115 19.81 88.42 -62.66
N GLU A 1116 19.91 89.68 -62.25
CA GLU A 1116 21.19 90.31 -61.95
C GLU A 1116 21.90 89.60 -60.80
N LYS A 1117 21.18 89.30 -59.71
CA LYS A 1117 21.71 88.52 -58.59
C LYS A 1117 22.20 87.14 -59.04
N LEU A 1118 21.44 86.45 -59.90
CA LEU A 1118 21.84 85.15 -60.46
C LEU A 1118 23.11 85.25 -61.31
N HIS A 1119 23.26 86.32 -62.09
CA HIS A 1119 24.46 86.56 -62.88
C HIS A 1119 25.69 86.81 -61.98
N GLY A 1120 25.53 87.60 -60.91
CA GLY A 1120 26.55 87.81 -59.90
C GLY A 1120 26.97 86.52 -59.19
N ALA A 1121 25.99 85.75 -58.70
CA ALA A 1121 26.22 84.47 -58.03
C ALA A 1121 26.90 83.44 -58.95
N MET A 1122 26.53 83.40 -60.22
CA MET A 1122 27.14 82.50 -61.21
C MET A 1122 28.60 82.87 -61.49
N THR A 1123 28.89 84.17 -61.57
CA THR A 1123 30.25 84.68 -61.76
C THR A 1123 31.12 84.27 -60.58
N ALA A 1124 30.66 84.54 -59.36
CA ALA A 1124 31.34 84.14 -58.12
C ALA A 1124 31.55 82.62 -58.01
N PHE A 1125 30.58 81.80 -58.42
CA PHE A 1125 30.73 80.33 -58.43
C PHE A 1125 31.78 79.83 -59.44
N SER A 1126 32.03 80.58 -60.53
CA SER A 1126 32.96 80.21 -61.61
C SER A 1126 34.41 80.66 -61.40
N GLU A 1127 34.66 81.56 -60.44
CA GLU A 1127 35.99 82.07 -60.10
C GLU A 1127 36.96 80.95 -59.64
N PRO A 1128 36.56 80.03 -58.71
CA PRO A 1128 37.43 78.93 -58.29
C PRO A 1128 37.70 77.93 -59.42
N PHE A 1129 38.98 77.57 -59.63
CA PHE A 1129 39.41 76.70 -60.74
C PHE A 1129 38.69 75.34 -60.75
N ASP A 1130 38.51 74.72 -59.58
CA ASP A 1130 37.90 73.40 -59.42
C ASP A 1130 36.40 73.35 -59.79
N ARG A 1131 35.73 74.51 -59.82
CA ARG A 1131 34.28 74.60 -60.10
C ARG A 1131 33.98 74.98 -61.56
N ARG A 1132 34.98 75.30 -62.38
CA ARG A 1132 34.78 75.77 -63.78
C ARG A 1132 34.03 74.79 -64.67
N ASN A 1133 34.32 73.49 -64.56
CA ASN A 1133 33.60 72.45 -65.32
C ASN A 1133 32.13 72.36 -64.89
N ARG A 1134 31.86 72.46 -63.58
CA ARG A 1134 30.50 72.48 -63.02
C ARG A 1134 29.75 73.77 -63.40
N ALA A 1135 30.44 74.91 -63.37
CA ALA A 1135 29.92 76.20 -63.82
C ALA A 1135 29.57 76.17 -65.32
N ARG A 1136 30.33 75.47 -66.15
CA ARG A 1136 29.97 75.27 -67.57
C ARG A 1136 28.67 74.48 -67.73
N GLN A 1137 28.50 73.39 -66.98
CA GLN A 1137 27.28 72.57 -67.01
C GLN A 1137 26.05 73.36 -66.52
N LEU A 1138 26.17 74.10 -65.41
CA LEU A 1138 25.10 74.96 -64.89
C LEU A 1138 24.81 76.16 -65.82
N GLY A 1139 25.84 76.70 -66.48
CA GLY A 1139 25.68 77.73 -67.51
C GLY A 1139 24.89 77.23 -68.72
N GLU A 1140 25.14 76.00 -69.16
CA GLU A 1140 24.32 75.33 -70.18
C GLU A 1140 22.88 75.09 -69.70
N LEU A 1141 22.66 74.82 -68.41
CA LEU A 1141 21.33 74.66 -67.80
C LEU A 1141 20.54 75.99 -67.76
N PHE A 1142 21.19 77.12 -67.49
CA PHE A 1142 20.51 78.43 -67.36
C PHE A 1142 20.26 79.13 -68.70
N TYR A 1143 21.25 79.10 -69.60
CA TYR A 1143 21.26 79.92 -70.81
C TYR A 1143 21.17 79.11 -72.10
N GLY A 1144 21.23 77.78 -72.01
CA GLY A 1144 21.24 76.86 -73.14
C GLY A 1144 22.60 76.78 -73.83
N LYS A 1145 22.78 75.76 -74.67
CA LYS A 1145 23.99 75.63 -75.50
C LYS A 1145 24.07 76.81 -76.48
N ARG A 1146 24.79 77.88 -76.11
CA ARG A 1146 25.22 78.90 -77.07
C ARG A 1146 26.10 78.21 -78.11
N LYS A 1147 25.65 78.19 -79.38
CA LYS A 1147 26.49 77.82 -80.52
C LYS A 1147 27.76 78.66 -80.45
N VAL A 1148 28.90 77.97 -80.39
CA VAL A 1148 30.26 78.53 -80.28
C VAL A 1148 30.47 79.64 -81.33
N LYS A 1149 30.75 80.86 -80.88
CA LYS A 1149 31.52 81.85 -81.66
C LYS A 1149 32.98 81.79 -81.19
N GLY A 1150 33.88 81.82 -82.15
CA GLY A 1150 35.24 81.30 -82.07
C GLY A 1150 36.23 82.06 -81.19
N PHE A 1151 37.30 81.33 -80.91
CA PHE A 1151 38.48 81.55 -80.06
C PHE A 1151 39.34 82.80 -80.36
N LEU A 1152 38.84 83.82 -81.10
CA LEU A 1152 39.67 84.91 -81.63
C LEU A 1152 39.26 86.35 -81.28
N ASP A 1153 38.21 86.59 -80.49
CA ASP A 1153 37.74 87.97 -80.19
C ASP A 1153 38.12 88.52 -78.80
N ILE A 1154 38.84 87.78 -77.94
CA ILE A 1154 39.22 88.29 -76.60
C ILE A 1154 40.67 88.81 -76.55
N TRP A 1155 41.47 88.60 -77.60
CA TRP A 1155 42.88 89.06 -77.60
C TRP A 1155 43.09 90.50 -78.13
N PHE A 1156 42.07 91.16 -78.70
CA PHE A 1156 42.19 92.58 -79.13
C PHE A 1156 40.86 93.35 -79.09
N ARG A 1157 40.58 94.12 -78.03
CA ARG A 1157 40.70 95.60 -78.04
C ARG A 1157 40.31 96.25 -76.70
N THR A 1158 41.08 97.29 -76.42
CA THR A 1158 41.29 98.17 -75.27
C THR A 1158 40.32 99.34 -75.11
N ASP A 1159 40.18 99.81 -73.87
CA ASP A 1159 39.99 101.18 -73.35
C ASP A 1159 39.24 102.25 -74.16
N SER A 1160 38.15 102.77 -73.57
CA SER A 1160 38.01 104.18 -73.13
C SER A 1160 36.62 104.43 -72.52
N GLY A 1161 36.60 104.84 -71.23
CA GLY A 1161 35.42 105.25 -70.47
C GLY A 1161 35.34 104.61 -69.10
#